data_AF-A0A931U183-F1
#
_entry.id   AF-A0A931U183-F1
#
_cell.length_a   1.000
_cell.length_b   1.000
_cell.length_c   1.000
_cell.angle_alpha   90.00
_cell.angle_beta   90.00
_cell.angle_gamma   90.00
#
_symmetry.space_group_name_H-M   'P 1'
#
loop_
_entity.id
_entity.type
_entity.pdbx_description
1 polymer ?
#
loop_
_entity_poly.entity_id
_entity_poly.type
_entity_poly.pdbx_seq_one_letter_code
_entity_poly.pdbx_strand_id
1 'polypeptide(L)'
;MQSAYRQLPSVDRLLQTPHLRALADGPAHDTLADLAREALDAARQAIGRGEPPPTFDALAAAVEARALRLWRPTLAEVINATGVIIHTNLGRALLSDAAIAAASAAAANYSDLELDLASGERGSRHVHLEELLVRLTAAEAGLAVNNNASAMLLALTALAHGREVIVSRGQAVEIGGGFRIPDVLRQSGATLVEVGTTNRTYLHDYEEAITPNTAALLRVHSSNFRVVGFVHEVSMADLATLGRERGVAVVDDLGSGALLDTAAYGLVHEPMPQESVAAGAGLVCFSGDKLLGGPQAGIVVGQRVLVERLKRHPLARAVRLDKMTIAALRATLLHYLRGEATAHVPVWQMMAATADALRRRARRWARSVSAGGWPAQVVAGRSAVGGGSLPGETLPTWLLALPASERLRPSAVAARLRAGSPAVVARIEHDALLFDPRTVLPRQDGRRGVIGCLLRYLLYVFVLPFLFALVFFNLATLSFHRLGLSAEAAVALFFAALLGSLLNIPVYRQRVVVAPARRLVWAWLYVYYRPPVVADTIIAVNVGGALVPVLVSLYLLARVPPLPTLAAFGVVTAATHLLARPVPGQGILLPALAPPLVSALAALALVGPGSGAVAYIAGTLGTLAGADLLNLRHLHRLGGTLVSIGGAGVFDGVFLVGVVAALLA
;
A
#
# COMPACT_ATOMS: atom_id res chain seq x y z
N MET A 1 -9.34 35.81 -19.16
CA MET A 1 -8.47 34.64 -19.44
C MET A 1 -6.99 35.00 -19.53
N GLN A 2 -6.55 35.96 -20.36
CA GLN A 2 -5.11 36.33 -20.47
C GLN A 2 -4.44 36.77 -19.15
N SER A 3 -5.18 37.37 -18.21
CA SER A 3 -4.62 37.80 -16.91
C SER A 3 -4.25 36.63 -15.98
N ALA A 4 -4.90 35.47 -16.10
CA ALA A 4 -4.65 34.31 -15.25
C ALA A 4 -3.33 33.61 -15.62
N TYR A 5 -2.99 33.53 -16.92
CA TYR A 5 -1.72 32.97 -17.38
C TYR A 5 -0.50 33.79 -16.96
N ARG A 6 -0.66 35.12 -16.81
CA ARG A 6 0.41 36.03 -16.36
C ARG A 6 0.76 35.86 -14.88
N GLN A 7 -0.06 35.13 -14.10
CA GLN A 7 0.21 34.85 -12.69
C GLN A 7 1.15 33.66 -12.47
N LEU A 8 1.45 32.88 -13.53
CA LEU A 8 2.38 31.76 -13.45
C LEU A 8 3.84 32.29 -13.38
N PRO A 9 4.67 31.80 -12.45
CA PRO A 9 6.07 32.20 -12.34
C PRO A 9 6.93 31.66 -13.47
N SER A 10 8.14 32.21 -13.63
CA SER A 10 9.18 31.57 -14.44
C SER A 10 9.71 30.31 -13.75
N VAL A 11 10.28 29.40 -14.53
CA VAL A 11 10.97 28.20 -14.03
C VAL A 11 12.07 28.61 -13.05
N ASP A 12 12.93 29.55 -13.43
CA ASP A 12 14.03 30.01 -12.56
C ASP A 12 13.53 30.50 -11.21
N ARG A 13 12.40 31.23 -11.19
CA ARG A 13 11.82 31.74 -9.94
C ARG A 13 11.32 30.59 -9.04
N LEU A 14 10.73 29.54 -9.62
CA LEU A 14 10.35 28.35 -8.85
C LEU A 14 11.57 27.66 -8.26
N LEU A 15 12.62 27.46 -9.06
CA LEU A 15 13.84 26.75 -8.63
C LEU A 15 14.61 27.49 -7.52
N GLN A 16 14.46 28.80 -7.39
CA GLN A 16 15.07 29.59 -6.30
C GLN A 16 14.36 29.43 -4.94
N THR A 17 13.26 28.69 -4.85
CA THR A 17 12.65 28.39 -3.54
C THR A 17 13.57 27.53 -2.67
N PRO A 18 13.63 27.76 -1.35
CA PRO A 18 14.56 27.04 -0.47
C PRO A 18 14.47 25.50 -0.59
N HIS A 19 13.26 24.96 -0.68
CA HIS A 19 13.03 23.51 -0.79
C HIS A 19 13.50 22.94 -2.13
N LEU A 20 13.21 23.60 -3.26
CA LEU A 20 13.67 23.14 -4.57
C LEU A 20 15.16 23.37 -4.77
N ARG A 21 15.70 24.46 -4.24
CA ARG A 21 17.14 24.75 -4.27
C ARG A 21 17.95 23.71 -3.50
N ALA A 22 17.46 23.26 -2.35
CA ALA A 22 18.09 22.17 -1.59
C ALA A 22 18.08 20.83 -2.35
N LEU A 23 17.15 20.65 -3.28
CA LEU A 23 17.08 19.47 -4.15
C LEU A 23 17.91 19.63 -5.44
N ALA A 24 18.37 20.83 -5.76
CA ALA A 24 18.99 21.19 -7.04
C ALA A 24 20.53 21.04 -7.06
N ASP A 25 21.15 20.46 -6.04
CA ASP A 25 22.60 20.27 -6.01
C ASP A 25 23.06 19.29 -7.11
N GLY A 26 23.98 19.76 -7.96
CA GLY A 26 24.60 18.97 -9.02
C GLY A 26 23.65 18.63 -10.20
N PRO A 27 23.72 17.40 -10.77
CA PRO A 27 22.96 17.03 -11.97
C PRO A 27 21.42 16.99 -11.80
N ALA A 28 20.91 17.27 -10.61
CA ALA A 28 19.48 17.35 -10.32
C ALA A 28 18.82 18.64 -10.84
N HIS A 29 19.60 19.70 -11.13
CA HIS A 29 19.08 21.00 -11.56
C HIS A 29 18.25 20.93 -12.85
N ASP A 30 18.76 20.28 -13.89
CA ASP A 30 18.08 20.21 -15.19
C ASP A 30 16.77 19.39 -15.10
N THR A 31 16.80 18.29 -14.35
CA THR A 31 15.60 17.49 -14.07
C THR A 31 14.54 18.30 -13.30
N LEU A 32 14.95 19.11 -12.32
CA LEU A 32 14.02 19.98 -11.61
C LEU A 32 13.44 21.08 -12.51
N ALA A 33 14.23 21.62 -13.44
CA ALA A 33 13.74 22.58 -14.43
C ALA A 33 12.67 21.95 -15.34
N ASP A 34 12.87 20.70 -15.78
CA ASP A 34 11.88 19.97 -16.56
C ASP A 34 10.59 19.69 -15.77
N LEU A 35 10.71 19.23 -14.53
CA LEU A 35 9.56 19.02 -13.64
C LEU A 35 8.79 20.33 -13.36
N ALA A 36 9.50 21.46 -13.29
CA ALA A 36 8.90 22.79 -13.17
C ALA A 36 8.18 23.20 -14.46
N ARG A 37 8.74 22.94 -15.65
CA ARG A 37 8.07 23.15 -16.94
C ARG A 37 6.79 22.32 -17.02
N GLU A 38 6.84 21.04 -16.67
CA GLU A 38 5.67 20.16 -16.63
C GLU A 38 4.59 20.67 -15.65
N ALA A 39 4.99 21.19 -14.48
CA ALA A 39 4.06 21.80 -13.53
C ALA A 39 3.38 23.05 -14.09
N LEU A 40 4.14 23.91 -14.74
CA LEU A 40 3.63 25.10 -15.39
C LEU A 40 2.71 24.75 -16.58
N ASP A 41 3.04 23.73 -17.36
CA ASP A 41 2.21 23.26 -18.47
C ASP A 41 0.89 22.66 -18.00
N ALA A 42 0.92 21.83 -16.96
CA ALA A 42 -0.30 21.32 -16.32
C ALA A 42 -1.18 22.47 -15.79
N ALA A 43 -0.57 23.50 -15.18
CA ALA A 43 -1.28 24.69 -14.74
C ALA A 43 -1.86 25.50 -15.91
N ARG A 44 -1.13 25.66 -17.02
CA ARG A 44 -1.63 26.32 -18.25
C ARG A 44 -2.85 25.59 -18.82
N GLN A 45 -2.83 24.25 -18.83
CA GLN A 45 -3.96 23.45 -19.29
C GLN A 45 -5.17 23.59 -18.38
N ALA A 46 -4.98 23.55 -17.05
CA ALA A 46 -6.06 23.76 -16.07
C ALA A 46 -6.73 25.13 -16.22
N ILE A 47 -5.92 26.20 -16.37
CA ILE A 47 -6.43 27.56 -16.65
C ILE A 47 -7.21 27.60 -17.97
N GLY A 48 -6.77 26.85 -18.99
CA GLY A 48 -7.48 26.72 -20.27
C GLY A 48 -8.85 26.07 -20.15
N ARG A 49 -9.05 25.23 -19.13
CA ARG A 49 -10.35 24.62 -18.78
C ARG A 49 -11.21 25.49 -17.84
N GLY A 50 -10.75 26.70 -17.51
CA GLY A 50 -11.46 27.64 -16.63
C GLY A 50 -11.15 27.48 -15.14
N GLU A 51 -10.16 26.66 -14.77
CA GLU A 51 -9.70 26.54 -13.38
C GLU A 51 -8.87 27.79 -12.98
N PRO A 52 -8.88 28.23 -11.71
CA PRO A 52 -8.04 29.34 -11.26
C PRO A 52 -6.55 28.99 -11.32
N PRO A 53 -5.65 29.96 -11.53
CA PRO A 53 -4.22 29.71 -11.52
C PRO A 53 -3.76 29.23 -10.13
N PRO A 54 -2.90 28.20 -10.04
CA PRO A 54 -2.35 27.75 -8.78
C PRO A 54 -1.45 28.83 -8.16
N THR A 55 -1.36 28.85 -6.83
CA THR A 55 -0.44 29.75 -6.14
C THR A 55 1.01 29.35 -6.40
N PHE A 56 1.93 30.29 -6.18
CA PHE A 56 3.37 30.03 -6.28
C PHE A 56 3.80 28.86 -5.39
N ASP A 57 3.35 28.85 -4.12
CA ASP A 57 3.69 27.79 -3.17
C ASP A 57 3.10 26.43 -3.59
N ALA A 58 1.88 26.42 -4.14
CA ALA A 58 1.26 25.19 -4.64
C ALA A 58 2.04 24.62 -5.84
N LEU A 59 2.54 25.47 -6.73
CA LEU A 59 3.42 25.06 -7.84
C LEU A 59 4.75 24.52 -7.32
N ALA A 60 5.41 25.23 -6.40
CA ALA A 60 6.68 24.79 -5.81
C ALA A 60 6.53 23.44 -5.10
N ALA A 61 5.49 23.27 -4.28
CA ALA A 61 5.18 22.01 -3.62
C ALA A 61 4.85 20.88 -4.62
N ALA A 62 4.18 21.20 -5.73
CA ALA A 62 3.88 20.20 -6.77
C ALA A 62 5.16 19.71 -7.47
N VAL A 63 6.11 20.61 -7.77
CA VAL A 63 7.42 20.26 -8.34
C VAL A 63 8.22 19.43 -7.36
N GLU A 64 8.30 19.86 -6.10
CA GLU A 64 9.01 19.12 -5.03
C GLU A 64 8.43 17.71 -4.88
N ALA A 65 7.11 17.59 -4.80
CA ALA A 65 6.45 16.31 -4.68
C ALA A 65 6.69 15.41 -5.90
N ARG A 66 6.80 15.96 -7.12
CA ARG A 66 7.19 15.19 -8.31
C ARG A 66 8.63 14.71 -8.23
N ALA A 67 9.56 15.58 -7.86
CA ALA A 67 10.97 15.25 -7.73
C ALA A 67 11.20 14.15 -6.69
N LEU A 68 10.62 14.31 -5.49
CA LEU A 68 10.69 13.31 -4.43
C LEU A 68 10.04 11.98 -4.83
N ARG A 69 8.99 11.99 -5.67
CA ARG A 69 8.42 10.75 -6.23
C ARG A 69 9.33 10.10 -7.25
N LEU A 70 9.95 10.88 -8.13
CA LEU A 70 10.86 10.40 -9.17
C LEU A 70 12.12 9.76 -8.56
N TRP A 71 12.67 10.37 -7.51
CA TRP A 71 13.87 9.88 -6.84
C TRP A 71 13.60 8.80 -5.79
N ARG A 72 12.33 8.52 -5.48
CA ARG A 72 11.98 7.45 -4.56
C ARG A 72 12.28 6.10 -5.21
N PRO A 73 13.01 5.19 -4.54
CA PRO A 73 13.19 3.83 -5.03
C PRO A 73 11.84 3.16 -5.28
N THR A 74 11.67 2.57 -6.46
CA THR A 74 10.45 1.82 -6.83
C THR A 74 10.42 0.44 -6.16
N LEU A 75 11.59 -0.13 -5.87
CA LEU A 75 11.76 -1.29 -4.99
C LEU A 75 11.96 -0.80 -3.55
N ALA A 76 10.90 -0.91 -2.75
CA ALA A 76 10.90 -0.47 -1.36
C ALA A 76 11.08 -1.65 -0.39
N GLU A 77 11.65 -1.37 0.80
CA GLU A 77 11.66 -2.34 1.90
C GLU A 77 10.22 -2.65 2.35
N VAL A 78 9.91 -3.95 2.42
CA VAL A 78 8.63 -4.46 2.91
C VAL A 78 8.87 -5.41 4.08
N ILE A 79 8.18 -5.17 5.20
CA ILE A 79 8.10 -6.11 6.31
C ILE A 79 6.97 -7.10 6.02
N ASN A 80 7.34 -8.36 5.80
CA ASN A 80 6.40 -9.46 5.58
C ASN A 80 5.87 -9.98 6.93
N ALA A 81 4.65 -9.58 7.30
CA ALA A 81 3.92 -10.10 8.45
C ALA A 81 2.76 -11.01 8.04
N THR A 82 2.78 -11.56 6.83
CA THR A 82 1.72 -12.44 6.30
C THR A 82 1.84 -13.87 6.82
N GLY A 83 3.03 -14.31 7.20
CA GLY A 83 3.27 -15.71 7.54
C GLY A 83 3.46 -16.62 6.33
N VAL A 84 3.61 -16.06 5.12
CA VAL A 84 4.00 -16.80 3.91
C VAL A 84 5.51 -16.71 3.74
N ILE A 85 6.22 -17.84 3.90
CA ILE A 85 7.70 -17.88 3.89
C ILE A 85 8.24 -17.55 2.49
N ILE A 86 7.84 -18.32 1.49
CA ILE A 86 8.16 -18.12 0.07
C ILE A 86 7.04 -17.30 -0.57
N HIS A 87 7.09 -15.99 -0.35
CA HIS A 87 6.06 -15.08 -0.86
C HIS A 87 6.47 -14.54 -2.24
N THR A 88 5.83 -15.03 -3.30
CA THR A 88 6.16 -14.68 -4.71
C THR A 88 6.12 -13.16 -4.95
N ASN A 89 5.07 -12.47 -4.49
CA ASN A 89 4.95 -11.01 -4.67
C ASN A 89 5.95 -10.18 -3.85
N LEU A 90 6.57 -10.76 -2.81
CA LEU A 90 7.53 -10.06 -1.94
C LEU A 90 8.98 -10.51 -2.17
N GLY A 91 9.25 -11.20 -3.28
CA GLY A 91 10.62 -11.56 -3.68
C GLY A 91 11.11 -12.94 -3.24
N ARG A 92 10.20 -13.86 -2.84
CA ARG A 92 10.51 -15.25 -2.48
C ARG A 92 11.49 -15.37 -1.29
N ALA A 93 12.61 -16.09 -1.45
CA ALA A 93 13.58 -16.34 -0.39
C ALA A 93 14.44 -15.12 -0.07
N LEU A 94 14.69 -14.91 1.22
CA LEU A 94 15.72 -13.96 1.67
C LEU A 94 17.09 -14.64 1.63
N LEU A 95 18.12 -13.85 1.33
CA LEU A 95 19.52 -14.30 1.37
C LEU A 95 20.06 -14.32 2.81
N SER A 96 20.97 -15.24 3.09
CA SER A 96 21.77 -15.20 4.33
C SER A 96 22.73 -14.01 4.32
N ASP A 97 23.19 -13.59 5.51
CA ASP A 97 24.18 -12.49 5.62
C ASP A 97 25.46 -12.81 4.82
N ALA A 98 25.89 -14.07 4.80
CA ALA A 98 27.05 -14.50 4.00
C ALA A 98 26.80 -14.40 2.49
N ALA A 99 25.60 -14.74 2.03
CA ALA A 99 25.22 -14.60 0.63
C ALA A 99 25.11 -13.13 0.19
N ILE A 100 24.57 -12.26 1.06
CA ILE A 100 24.53 -10.82 0.84
C ILE A 100 25.95 -10.26 0.75
N ALA A 101 26.82 -10.59 1.72
CA ALA A 101 28.20 -10.13 1.74
C ALA A 101 28.97 -10.60 0.49
N ALA A 102 28.79 -11.84 0.07
CA ALA A 102 29.41 -12.37 -1.15
C ALA A 102 28.94 -11.64 -2.41
N ALA A 103 27.63 -11.38 -2.54
CA ALA A 103 27.08 -10.62 -3.66
C ALA A 103 27.62 -9.19 -3.70
N SER A 104 27.65 -8.51 -2.55
CA SER A 104 28.18 -7.15 -2.44
C SER A 104 29.67 -7.08 -2.76
N ALA A 105 30.47 -8.02 -2.27
CA ALA A 105 31.90 -8.08 -2.57
C ALA A 105 32.16 -8.31 -4.06
N ALA A 106 31.39 -9.23 -4.69
CA ALA A 106 31.46 -9.47 -6.12
C ALA A 106 31.01 -8.27 -6.95
N ALA A 107 30.06 -7.48 -6.46
CA ALA A 107 29.62 -6.25 -7.12
C ALA A 107 30.67 -5.13 -7.03
N ALA A 108 31.26 -4.95 -5.84
CA ALA A 108 32.17 -3.85 -5.53
C ALA A 108 33.56 -3.98 -6.16
N ASN A 109 34.01 -5.21 -6.48
CA ASN A 109 35.36 -5.47 -6.96
C ASN A 109 35.39 -6.23 -8.30
N TYR A 110 36.55 -6.21 -8.95
CA TYR A 110 36.89 -7.21 -9.97
C TYR A 110 37.00 -8.60 -9.32
N SER A 111 36.81 -9.65 -10.11
CA SER A 111 36.86 -11.05 -9.65
C SER A 111 37.39 -11.97 -10.75
N ASP A 112 37.82 -13.17 -10.35
CA ASP A 112 38.26 -14.29 -11.19
C ASP A 112 37.09 -15.03 -11.87
N LEU A 113 35.99 -14.31 -12.14
CA LEU A 113 34.74 -14.87 -12.64
C LEU A 113 34.91 -15.78 -13.88
N GLU A 114 35.77 -15.40 -14.81
CA GLU A 114 36.13 -16.16 -16.02
C GLU A 114 37.65 -16.18 -16.23
N LEU A 115 38.44 -16.09 -15.16
CA LEU A 115 39.91 -16.12 -15.21
C LEU A 115 40.40 -17.25 -14.30
N ASP A 116 41.18 -18.17 -14.86
CA ASP A 116 41.92 -19.11 -14.01
C ASP A 116 43.16 -18.41 -13.45
N LEU A 117 43.25 -18.30 -12.13
CA LEU A 117 44.33 -17.56 -11.49
C LEU A 117 45.68 -18.28 -11.55
N ALA A 118 45.68 -19.60 -11.76
CA ALA A 118 46.91 -20.38 -11.83
C ALA A 118 47.58 -20.26 -13.21
N SER A 119 46.79 -20.32 -14.29
CA SER A 119 47.28 -20.19 -15.66
C SER A 119 47.29 -18.74 -16.17
N GLY A 120 46.45 -17.87 -15.61
CA GLY A 120 46.22 -16.52 -16.12
C GLY A 120 45.36 -16.49 -17.40
N GLU A 121 44.79 -17.61 -17.81
CA GLU A 121 43.99 -17.73 -19.03
C GLU A 121 42.48 -17.67 -18.73
N ARG A 122 41.69 -17.50 -19.81
CA ARG A 122 40.24 -17.45 -19.69
C ARG A 122 39.67 -18.81 -19.25
N GLY A 123 38.97 -18.81 -18.12
CA GLY A 123 38.30 -19.97 -17.54
C GLY A 123 36.78 -19.96 -17.72
N SER A 124 36.15 -21.07 -17.33
CA SER A 124 34.68 -21.20 -17.29
C SER A 124 34.14 -20.72 -15.95
N ARG A 125 33.14 -19.82 -15.96
CA ARG A 125 32.47 -19.40 -14.72
C ARG A 125 31.70 -20.51 -14.00
N HIS A 126 31.44 -21.64 -14.66
CA HIS A 126 30.67 -22.74 -14.08
C HIS A 126 31.43 -23.45 -12.96
N VAL A 127 32.77 -23.37 -12.96
CA VAL A 127 33.64 -23.98 -11.93
C VAL A 127 33.31 -23.50 -10.52
N HIS A 128 32.80 -22.27 -10.39
CA HIS A 128 32.46 -21.65 -9.10
C HIS A 128 31.29 -22.34 -8.37
N LEU A 129 30.48 -23.13 -9.06
CA LEU A 129 29.29 -23.77 -8.50
C LEU A 129 29.26 -25.28 -8.71
N GLU A 130 29.82 -25.79 -9.81
CA GLU A 130 29.67 -27.19 -10.24
C GLU A 130 30.11 -28.19 -9.16
N GLU A 131 31.29 -28.00 -8.56
CA GLU A 131 31.77 -28.91 -7.53
C GLU A 131 30.82 -28.97 -6.32
N LEU A 132 30.26 -27.83 -5.91
CA LEU A 132 29.34 -27.77 -4.78
C LEU A 132 28.03 -28.48 -5.10
N LEU A 133 27.51 -28.29 -6.31
CA LEU A 133 26.30 -28.96 -6.79
C LEU A 133 26.48 -30.47 -6.83
N VAL A 134 27.61 -30.94 -7.38
CA VAL A 134 27.95 -32.37 -7.43
C VAL A 134 28.03 -32.97 -6.03
N ARG A 135 28.76 -32.33 -5.10
CA ARG A 135 28.88 -32.82 -3.72
C ARG A 135 27.54 -32.85 -2.97
N LEU A 136 26.67 -31.88 -3.20
CA LEU A 136 25.37 -31.80 -2.53
C LEU A 136 24.32 -32.77 -3.09
N THR A 137 24.40 -33.08 -4.39
CA THR A 137 23.35 -33.84 -5.09
C THR A 137 23.76 -35.26 -5.47
N ALA A 138 25.04 -35.59 -5.34
CA ALA A 138 25.66 -36.82 -5.85
C ALA A 138 25.52 -37.00 -7.38
N ALA A 139 25.16 -35.94 -8.11
CA ALA A 139 25.14 -35.95 -9.57
C ALA A 139 26.55 -35.98 -10.17
N GLU A 140 26.67 -36.36 -11.44
CA GLU A 140 27.98 -36.39 -12.11
C GLU A 140 28.46 -34.99 -12.53
N ALA A 141 27.52 -34.09 -12.83
CA ALA A 141 27.82 -32.72 -13.24
C ALA A 141 26.68 -31.76 -12.85
N GLY A 142 27.00 -30.47 -12.84
CA GLY A 142 26.05 -29.42 -12.49
C GLY A 142 26.21 -28.15 -13.33
N LEU A 143 25.11 -27.45 -13.53
CA LEU A 143 25.01 -26.17 -14.22
C LEU A 143 24.01 -25.27 -13.49
N ALA A 144 24.27 -23.97 -13.47
CA ALA A 144 23.32 -22.98 -13.01
C ALA A 144 23.12 -21.88 -14.06
N VAL A 145 21.86 -21.52 -14.30
CA VAL A 145 21.36 -20.55 -15.27
C VAL A 145 20.40 -19.56 -14.59
N ASN A 146 19.89 -18.56 -15.31
CA ASN A 146 19.11 -17.42 -14.81
C ASN A 146 17.97 -17.79 -13.86
N ASN A 147 17.14 -18.77 -14.23
CA ASN A 147 16.01 -19.27 -13.42
C ASN A 147 15.61 -20.66 -13.90
N ASN A 148 14.75 -21.36 -13.15
CA ASN A 148 14.33 -22.72 -13.51
C ASN A 148 13.57 -22.79 -14.86
N ALA A 149 12.83 -21.74 -15.21
CA ALA A 149 12.22 -21.61 -16.53
C ALA A 149 13.28 -21.68 -17.66
N SER A 150 14.41 -21.00 -17.46
CA SER A 150 15.54 -21.02 -18.37
C SER A 150 16.25 -22.39 -18.38
N ALA A 151 16.31 -23.06 -17.23
CA ALA A 151 16.86 -24.41 -17.12
C ALA A 151 16.04 -25.40 -17.96
N MET A 152 14.71 -25.35 -17.83
CA MET A 152 13.77 -26.15 -18.61
C MET A 152 13.85 -25.86 -20.10
N LEU A 153 13.79 -24.57 -20.49
CA LEU A 153 13.94 -24.19 -21.90
C LEU A 153 15.28 -24.69 -22.47
N LEU A 154 16.38 -24.48 -21.76
CA LEU A 154 17.71 -24.94 -22.18
C LEU A 154 17.78 -26.46 -22.31
N ALA A 155 17.27 -27.20 -21.33
CA ALA A 155 17.26 -28.67 -21.35
C ALA A 155 16.46 -29.18 -22.55
N LEU A 156 15.24 -28.70 -22.73
CA LEU A 156 14.34 -29.14 -23.79
C LEU A 156 14.86 -28.76 -25.19
N THR A 157 15.39 -27.55 -25.37
CA THR A 157 15.98 -27.15 -26.66
C THR A 157 17.23 -27.96 -26.97
N ALA A 158 18.13 -28.12 -26.00
CA ALA A 158 19.38 -28.83 -26.22
C ALA A 158 19.16 -30.32 -26.50
N LEU A 159 18.16 -30.95 -25.89
CA LEU A 159 17.89 -32.39 -26.00
C LEU A 159 16.92 -32.76 -27.12
N ALA A 160 15.87 -31.96 -27.32
CA ALA A 160 14.65 -32.38 -28.03
C ALA A 160 14.18 -31.44 -29.16
N HIS A 161 15.02 -30.51 -29.63
CA HIS A 161 14.66 -29.69 -30.80
C HIS A 161 14.33 -30.57 -32.02
N GLY A 162 13.13 -30.41 -32.58
CA GLY A 162 12.60 -31.21 -33.70
C GLY A 162 12.20 -32.64 -33.31
N ARG A 163 12.16 -32.98 -32.02
CA ARG A 163 11.90 -34.32 -31.50
C ARG A 163 10.78 -34.32 -30.46
N GLU A 164 10.31 -35.50 -30.09
CA GLU A 164 9.20 -35.66 -29.16
C GLU A 164 9.65 -35.64 -27.69
N VAL A 165 8.84 -35.00 -26.85
CA VAL A 165 8.95 -35.02 -25.38
C VAL A 165 7.62 -35.52 -24.81
N ILE A 166 7.68 -36.62 -24.08
CA ILE A 166 6.50 -37.27 -23.50
C ILE A 166 6.31 -36.77 -22.07
N VAL A 167 5.10 -36.31 -21.73
CA VAL A 167 4.76 -35.83 -20.37
C VAL A 167 3.34 -36.27 -20.00
N SER A 168 3.12 -36.54 -18.72
CA SER A 168 1.78 -36.78 -18.18
C SER A 168 0.89 -35.54 -18.38
N ARG A 169 -0.35 -35.74 -18.85
CA ARG A 169 -1.34 -34.66 -19.00
C ARG A 169 -1.60 -33.91 -17.69
N GLY A 170 -1.54 -34.60 -16.55
CA GLY A 170 -1.66 -33.98 -15.21
C GLY A 170 -0.51 -33.04 -14.84
N GLN A 171 0.61 -33.09 -15.57
CA GLN A 171 1.85 -32.35 -15.29
C GLN A 171 2.11 -31.21 -16.31
N ALA A 172 1.25 -31.04 -17.32
CA ALA A 172 1.29 -29.94 -18.29
C ALA A 172 0.72 -28.63 -17.69
N VAL A 173 1.36 -28.13 -16.62
CA VAL A 173 0.77 -27.16 -15.69
C VAL A 173 1.19 -25.71 -15.98
N GLU A 174 0.45 -24.76 -15.40
CA GLU A 174 0.84 -23.36 -15.28
C GLU A 174 1.42 -23.09 -13.88
N ILE A 175 2.64 -22.55 -13.85
CA ILE A 175 3.36 -22.19 -12.63
C ILE A 175 3.47 -20.66 -12.53
N GLY A 176 3.09 -20.10 -11.39
CA GLY A 176 3.14 -18.65 -11.16
C GLY A 176 2.12 -17.88 -12.00
N GLY A 177 2.54 -16.76 -12.61
CA GLY A 177 1.66 -15.84 -13.36
C GLY A 177 1.81 -15.90 -14.88
N GLY A 178 2.06 -17.09 -15.46
CA GLY A 178 2.11 -17.27 -16.91
C GLY A 178 3.19 -18.21 -17.46
N PHE A 179 3.94 -18.93 -16.62
CA PHE A 179 4.87 -19.96 -17.11
C PHE A 179 4.11 -21.27 -17.32
N ARG A 180 3.91 -21.66 -18.58
CA ARG A 180 3.16 -22.87 -18.96
C ARG A 180 4.10 -23.87 -19.61
N ILE A 181 4.14 -25.10 -19.10
CA ILE A 181 4.96 -26.18 -19.69
C ILE A 181 4.71 -26.35 -21.20
N PRO A 182 3.45 -26.34 -21.71
CA PRO A 182 3.20 -26.40 -23.15
C PRO A 182 3.82 -25.26 -23.97
N ASP A 183 3.87 -24.05 -23.42
CA ASP A 183 4.43 -22.88 -24.12
C ASP A 183 5.96 -22.96 -24.20
N VAL A 184 6.59 -23.46 -23.13
CA VAL A 184 8.04 -23.69 -23.07
C VAL A 184 8.46 -24.77 -24.06
N LEU A 185 7.72 -25.88 -24.11
CA LEU A 185 7.97 -26.96 -25.09
C LEU A 185 7.82 -26.48 -26.53
N ARG A 186 6.79 -25.68 -26.81
CA ARG A 186 6.63 -25.06 -28.13
C ARG A 186 7.81 -24.15 -28.47
N GLN A 187 8.25 -23.34 -27.51
CA GLN A 187 9.38 -22.42 -27.70
C GLN A 187 10.73 -23.15 -27.80
N SER A 188 10.84 -24.35 -27.21
CA SER A 188 12.05 -25.16 -27.31
C SER A 188 12.22 -25.83 -28.67
N GLY A 189 11.19 -25.78 -29.53
CA GLY A 189 11.13 -26.49 -30.80
C GLY A 189 10.86 -27.99 -30.65
N ALA A 190 10.40 -28.43 -29.47
CA ALA A 190 10.06 -29.83 -29.22
C ALA A 190 8.58 -30.07 -29.51
N THR A 191 8.24 -31.31 -29.87
CA THR A 191 6.86 -31.75 -30.00
C THR A 191 6.40 -32.33 -28.67
N LEU A 192 5.41 -31.67 -28.06
CA LEU A 192 4.75 -32.15 -26.83
C LEU A 192 3.87 -33.37 -27.15
N VAL A 193 4.14 -34.49 -26.48
CA VAL A 193 3.30 -35.70 -26.49
C VAL A 193 2.72 -35.90 -25.10
N GLU A 194 1.41 -35.67 -24.96
CA GLU A 194 0.72 -35.85 -23.68
C GLU A 194 0.20 -37.27 -23.53
N VAL A 195 0.42 -37.88 -22.36
CA VAL A 195 -0.02 -39.24 -22.04
C VAL A 195 -0.85 -39.29 -20.76
N GLY A 196 -1.62 -40.37 -20.59
CA GLY A 196 -2.52 -40.55 -19.46
C GLY A 196 -3.63 -39.49 -19.39
N THR A 197 -4.11 -39.27 -18.16
CA THR A 197 -5.20 -38.34 -17.84
C THR A 197 -4.77 -37.31 -16.80
N THR A 198 -5.64 -36.35 -16.49
CA THR A 198 -5.32 -35.28 -15.52
C THR A 198 -4.99 -35.82 -14.13
N ASN A 199 -5.71 -36.84 -13.67
CA ASN A 199 -5.57 -37.39 -12.32
C ASN A 199 -4.81 -38.72 -12.30
N ARG A 200 -4.80 -39.50 -13.39
CA ARG A 200 -4.16 -40.82 -13.43
C ARG A 200 -3.29 -40.97 -14.68
N THR A 201 -2.03 -41.29 -14.45
CA THR A 201 -1.09 -41.68 -15.49
C THR A 201 -0.29 -42.88 -14.98
N TYR A 202 -0.25 -43.94 -15.77
CA TYR A 202 0.45 -45.19 -15.49
C TYR A 202 1.70 -45.32 -16.35
N LEU A 203 2.56 -46.29 -16.03
CA LEU A 203 3.80 -46.50 -16.78
C LEU A 203 3.54 -46.90 -18.25
N HIS A 204 2.50 -47.70 -18.51
CA HIS A 204 2.14 -48.12 -19.88
C HIS A 204 1.78 -46.93 -20.78
N ASP A 205 1.17 -45.88 -20.22
CA ASP A 205 0.86 -44.65 -20.97
C ASP A 205 2.13 -44.02 -21.57
N TYR A 206 3.24 -44.08 -20.84
CA TYR A 206 4.54 -43.63 -21.33
C TYR A 206 5.15 -44.61 -22.32
N GLU A 207 5.13 -45.92 -22.02
CA GLU A 207 5.71 -46.95 -22.90
C GLU A 207 5.10 -46.96 -24.30
N GLU A 208 3.78 -46.90 -24.38
CA GLU A 208 3.05 -46.96 -25.66
C GLU A 208 3.27 -45.72 -26.52
N ALA A 209 3.64 -44.59 -25.91
CA ALA A 209 3.89 -43.33 -26.60
C ALA A 209 5.34 -43.18 -27.10
N ILE A 210 6.26 -44.05 -26.71
CA ILE A 210 7.67 -43.97 -27.14
C ILE A 210 7.79 -44.37 -28.62
N THR A 211 8.39 -43.47 -29.41
CA THR A 211 8.70 -43.67 -30.82
C THR A 211 10.22 -43.52 -31.06
N PRO A 212 10.74 -43.87 -32.25
CA PRO A 212 12.13 -43.54 -32.61
C PRO A 212 12.45 -42.03 -32.55
N ASN A 213 11.43 -41.18 -32.66
CA ASN A 213 11.58 -39.73 -32.59
C ASN A 213 11.61 -39.18 -31.15
N THR A 214 11.27 -39.98 -30.14
CA THR A 214 11.26 -39.56 -28.74
C THR A 214 12.67 -39.23 -28.23
N ALA A 215 12.85 -38.00 -27.75
CA ALA A 215 14.11 -37.52 -27.19
C ALA A 215 14.15 -37.55 -25.66
N ALA A 216 13.01 -37.28 -25.00
CA ALA A 216 12.96 -37.24 -23.55
C ALA A 216 11.60 -37.66 -22.97
N LEU A 217 11.65 -38.27 -21.80
CA LEU A 217 10.52 -38.39 -20.88
C LEU A 217 10.62 -37.25 -19.86
N LEU A 218 9.56 -36.46 -19.74
CA LEU A 218 9.49 -35.32 -18.84
C LEU A 218 8.55 -35.64 -17.67
N ARG A 219 9.03 -35.42 -16.46
CA ARG A 219 8.24 -35.36 -15.23
C ARG A 219 8.30 -33.94 -14.69
N VAL A 220 7.15 -33.38 -14.31
CA VAL A 220 7.06 -32.04 -13.70
C VAL A 220 6.34 -32.15 -12.37
N HIS A 221 6.98 -31.69 -11.29
CA HIS A 221 6.41 -31.69 -9.95
C HIS A 221 5.37 -30.58 -9.78
N SER A 222 4.20 -30.91 -9.21
CA SER A 222 3.11 -29.99 -8.93
C SER A 222 3.40 -29.09 -7.71
N SER A 223 4.34 -28.17 -7.85
CA SER A 223 4.83 -27.32 -6.73
C SER A 223 3.89 -26.17 -6.31
N ASN A 224 2.79 -25.93 -7.03
CA ASN A 224 1.87 -24.81 -6.78
C ASN A 224 0.39 -25.19 -6.64
N PHE A 225 0.03 -26.45 -6.85
CA PHE A 225 -1.31 -26.98 -6.65
C PHE A 225 -1.25 -28.47 -6.32
N ARG A 226 -2.37 -29.04 -5.86
CA ARG A 226 -2.48 -30.47 -5.59
C ARG A 226 -3.79 -31.02 -6.16
N VAL A 227 -3.72 -32.17 -6.79
CA VAL A 227 -4.91 -32.95 -7.17
C VAL A 227 -5.30 -33.85 -6.00
N VAL A 228 -6.56 -33.83 -5.59
CA VAL A 228 -7.09 -34.62 -4.46
C VAL A 228 -8.16 -35.59 -4.99
N GLY A 229 -8.14 -36.83 -4.49
CA GLY A 229 -9.07 -37.89 -4.88
C GLY A 229 -8.35 -39.10 -5.48
N PHE A 230 -8.90 -39.66 -6.56
CA PHE A 230 -8.33 -40.81 -7.26
C PHE A 230 -7.15 -40.42 -8.15
N VAL A 231 -5.97 -40.31 -7.55
CA VAL A 231 -4.74 -39.90 -8.23
C VAL A 231 -3.78 -41.07 -8.40
N HIS A 232 -3.13 -41.16 -9.56
CA HIS A 232 -2.01 -42.09 -9.82
C HIS A 232 -0.92 -41.37 -10.60
N GLU A 233 0.31 -41.40 -10.10
CA GLU A 233 1.49 -40.82 -10.77
C GLU A 233 2.57 -41.89 -10.89
N VAL A 234 3.28 -41.88 -12.02
CA VAL A 234 4.43 -42.78 -12.23
C VAL A 234 5.58 -42.32 -11.36
N SER A 235 6.23 -43.26 -10.66
CA SER A 235 7.39 -42.95 -9.83
C SER A 235 8.58 -42.55 -10.69
N MET A 236 9.49 -41.75 -10.13
CA MET A 236 10.71 -41.36 -10.86
C MET A 236 11.56 -42.61 -11.19
N ALA A 237 11.67 -43.56 -10.24
CA ALA A 237 12.45 -44.78 -10.44
C ALA A 237 11.93 -45.63 -11.62
N ASP A 238 10.61 -45.72 -11.79
CA ASP A 238 10.00 -46.42 -12.92
C ASP A 238 10.28 -45.69 -14.25
N LEU A 239 10.11 -44.37 -14.28
CA LEU A 239 10.43 -43.55 -15.46
C LEU A 239 11.91 -43.64 -15.85
N ALA A 240 12.82 -43.62 -14.88
CA ALA A 240 14.24 -43.79 -15.12
C ALA A 240 14.59 -45.18 -15.64
N THR A 241 13.93 -46.22 -15.12
CA THR A 241 14.10 -47.59 -15.61
C THR A 241 13.64 -47.69 -17.06
N LEU A 242 12.45 -47.20 -17.37
CA LEU A 242 11.94 -47.14 -18.73
C LEU A 242 12.87 -46.34 -19.66
N GLY A 243 13.33 -45.17 -19.22
CA GLY A 243 14.26 -44.33 -19.99
C GLY A 243 15.57 -45.06 -20.32
N ARG A 244 16.14 -45.80 -19.36
CA ARG A 244 17.33 -46.62 -19.59
C ARG A 244 17.07 -47.76 -20.59
N GLU A 245 15.98 -48.50 -20.42
CA GLU A 245 15.61 -49.64 -21.29
C GLU A 245 15.37 -49.21 -22.74
N ARG A 246 14.81 -48.01 -22.94
CA ARG A 246 14.47 -47.48 -24.26
C ARG A 246 15.53 -46.52 -24.84
N GLY A 247 16.58 -46.22 -24.09
CA GLY A 247 17.63 -45.26 -24.50
C GLY A 247 17.13 -43.81 -24.63
N VAL A 248 16.14 -43.42 -23.83
CA VAL A 248 15.51 -42.09 -23.83
C VAL A 248 15.92 -41.32 -22.56
N ALA A 249 16.28 -40.04 -22.71
CA ALA A 249 16.65 -39.22 -21.56
C ALA A 249 15.45 -38.96 -20.64
N VAL A 250 15.66 -38.93 -19.32
CA VAL A 250 14.63 -38.57 -18.35
C VAL A 250 14.96 -37.21 -17.73
N VAL A 251 14.04 -36.27 -17.84
CA VAL A 251 14.15 -34.92 -17.27
C VAL A 251 13.12 -34.77 -16.16
N ASP A 252 13.57 -34.46 -14.95
CA ASP A 252 12.71 -34.25 -13.78
C ASP A 252 12.75 -32.77 -13.35
N ASP A 253 11.65 -32.05 -13.56
CA ASP A 253 11.48 -30.68 -13.08
C ASP A 253 10.85 -30.69 -11.69
N LEU A 254 11.69 -30.64 -10.66
CA LEU A 254 11.24 -30.57 -9.27
C LEU A 254 10.74 -29.17 -8.90
N GLY A 255 11.35 -28.14 -9.49
CA GLY A 255 10.95 -26.76 -9.32
C GLY A 255 11.26 -26.14 -7.94
N SER A 256 11.07 -26.83 -6.82
CA SER A 256 11.13 -26.28 -5.45
C SER A 256 12.54 -26.11 -4.88
N GLY A 257 13.47 -27.01 -5.25
CA GLY A 257 14.86 -26.98 -4.81
C GLY A 257 15.06 -27.33 -3.33
N ALA A 258 14.24 -28.22 -2.78
CA ALA A 258 14.40 -28.71 -1.42
C ALA A 258 15.68 -29.55 -1.29
N LEU A 259 16.70 -29.02 -0.61
CA LEU A 259 17.93 -29.78 -0.31
C LEU A 259 17.91 -30.43 1.08
N LEU A 260 16.89 -30.14 1.88
CA LEU A 260 16.64 -30.75 3.19
C LEU A 260 15.22 -31.30 3.23
N ASP A 261 15.03 -32.37 3.98
CA ASP A 261 13.73 -33.00 4.13
C ASP A 261 12.78 -32.09 4.94
N THR A 262 11.67 -31.70 4.31
CA THR A 262 10.64 -30.85 4.90
C THR A 262 9.83 -31.58 5.96
N ALA A 263 9.78 -32.92 5.93
CA ALA A 263 9.09 -33.72 6.93
C ALA A 263 9.67 -33.53 8.34
N ALA A 264 10.97 -33.24 8.45
CA ALA A 264 11.64 -32.92 9.70
C ALA A 264 11.06 -31.67 10.42
N TYR A 265 10.29 -30.84 9.69
CA TYR A 265 9.67 -29.62 10.21
C TYR A 265 8.14 -29.75 10.39
N GLY A 266 7.59 -30.96 10.28
CA GLY A 266 6.15 -31.21 10.41
C GLY A 266 5.33 -30.84 9.18
N LEU A 267 5.97 -30.83 8.00
CA LEU A 267 5.34 -30.67 6.69
C LEU A 267 5.26 -32.02 5.98
N VAL A 268 4.56 -32.10 4.85
CA VAL A 268 4.75 -33.24 3.93
C VAL A 268 6.15 -33.21 3.34
N HIS A 269 6.65 -34.39 2.98
CA HIS A 269 7.93 -34.55 2.29
C HIS A 269 7.87 -33.93 0.89
N GLU A 270 8.75 -32.96 0.64
CA GLU A 270 8.96 -32.33 -0.65
C GLU A 270 10.07 -33.07 -1.40
N PRO A 271 9.88 -33.44 -2.68
CA PRO A 271 10.90 -34.13 -3.46
C PRO A 271 12.23 -33.39 -3.51
N MET A 272 13.32 -34.10 -3.20
CA MET A 272 14.66 -33.53 -3.17
C MET A 272 15.47 -33.87 -4.44
N PRO A 273 16.32 -32.96 -4.95
CA PRO A 273 17.19 -33.26 -6.08
C PRO A 273 18.07 -34.49 -5.88
N GLN A 274 18.52 -34.74 -4.65
CA GLN A 274 19.30 -35.92 -4.27
C GLN A 274 18.55 -37.23 -4.61
N GLU A 275 17.24 -37.26 -4.37
CA GLU A 275 16.41 -38.45 -4.56
C GLU A 275 16.17 -38.72 -6.04
N SER A 276 15.88 -37.69 -6.83
CA SER A 276 15.71 -37.83 -8.28
C SER A 276 17.00 -38.26 -8.97
N VAL A 277 18.15 -37.75 -8.54
CA VAL A 277 19.46 -38.21 -9.03
C VAL A 277 19.69 -39.68 -8.65
N ALA A 278 19.45 -40.06 -7.40
CA ALA A 278 19.61 -41.44 -6.94
C ALA A 278 18.66 -42.43 -7.64
N ALA A 279 17.45 -41.98 -8.01
CA ALA A 279 16.49 -42.76 -8.78
C ALA A 279 16.89 -42.93 -10.27
N GLY A 280 17.93 -42.23 -10.73
CA GLY A 280 18.51 -42.37 -12.05
C GLY A 280 17.99 -41.38 -13.10
N ALA A 281 17.51 -40.21 -12.68
CA ALA A 281 17.12 -39.16 -13.61
C ALA A 281 18.32 -38.71 -14.46
N GLY A 282 18.10 -38.47 -15.75
CA GLY A 282 19.14 -37.97 -16.64
C GLY A 282 19.51 -36.52 -16.31
N LEU A 283 18.49 -35.67 -16.14
CA LEU A 283 18.61 -34.29 -15.67
C LEU A 283 17.56 -33.99 -14.61
N VAL A 284 17.94 -33.22 -13.60
CA VAL A 284 17.05 -32.70 -12.55
C VAL A 284 17.14 -31.17 -12.53
N CYS A 285 15.99 -30.51 -12.66
CA CYS A 285 15.87 -29.05 -12.72
C CYS A 285 15.14 -28.51 -11.49
N PHE A 286 15.68 -27.44 -10.88
CA PHE A 286 15.02 -26.77 -9.74
C PHE A 286 15.43 -25.29 -9.56
N SER A 287 14.65 -24.55 -8.77
CA SER A 287 14.88 -23.12 -8.50
C SER A 287 15.83 -22.90 -7.31
N GLY A 288 16.68 -21.88 -7.38
CA GLY A 288 17.57 -21.46 -6.28
C GLY A 288 16.92 -20.58 -5.21
N ASP A 289 15.84 -19.87 -5.53
CA ASP A 289 15.20 -18.85 -4.67
C ASP A 289 13.91 -19.30 -4.00
N LYS A 290 13.71 -20.62 -3.91
CA LYS A 290 12.59 -21.25 -3.22
C LYS A 290 13.10 -21.93 -1.94
N LEU A 291 12.99 -23.26 -1.83
CA LEU A 291 13.41 -23.98 -0.63
C LEU A 291 14.93 -24.08 -0.48
N LEU A 292 15.68 -23.92 -1.57
CA LEU A 292 17.14 -23.74 -1.49
C LEU A 292 17.52 -22.47 -0.72
N GLY A 293 16.65 -21.45 -0.70
CA GLY A 293 16.85 -20.25 0.11
C GLY A 293 18.01 -19.35 -0.36
N GLY A 294 18.37 -19.43 -1.64
CA GLY A 294 19.42 -18.64 -2.28
C GLY A 294 18.87 -17.56 -3.21
N PRO A 295 19.70 -17.00 -4.09
CA PRO A 295 19.25 -16.04 -5.11
C PRO A 295 18.49 -16.75 -6.23
N GLN A 296 17.84 -15.98 -7.11
CA GLN A 296 17.18 -16.54 -8.28
C GLN A 296 18.20 -17.26 -9.16
N ALA A 297 17.96 -18.55 -9.40
CA ALA A 297 18.74 -19.38 -10.29
C ALA A 297 17.90 -20.56 -10.77
N GLY A 298 18.23 -21.11 -11.93
CA GLY A 298 17.80 -22.43 -12.39
C GLY A 298 18.98 -23.36 -12.29
N ILE A 299 18.86 -24.39 -11.49
CA ILE A 299 19.94 -25.35 -11.25
C ILE A 299 19.60 -26.62 -12.00
N VAL A 300 20.58 -27.14 -12.74
CA VAL A 300 20.50 -28.40 -13.46
C VAL A 300 21.61 -29.31 -12.95
N VAL A 301 21.25 -30.49 -12.47
CA VAL A 301 22.21 -31.54 -12.07
C VAL A 301 21.83 -32.86 -12.73
N GLY A 302 22.80 -33.73 -12.97
CA GLY A 302 22.52 -35.07 -13.51
C GLY A 302 23.73 -35.70 -14.18
N GLN A 303 23.48 -36.44 -15.26
CA GLN A 303 24.51 -37.14 -16.02
C GLN A 303 25.43 -36.16 -16.76
N ARG A 304 26.74 -36.41 -16.72
CA ARG A 304 27.75 -35.49 -17.27
C ARG A 304 27.55 -35.27 -18.75
N VAL A 305 27.24 -36.32 -19.51
CA VAL A 305 27.02 -36.23 -20.96
C VAL A 305 25.88 -35.26 -21.31
N LEU A 306 24.80 -35.24 -20.53
CA LEU A 306 23.65 -34.36 -20.77
C LEU A 306 23.96 -32.93 -20.32
N VAL A 307 24.55 -32.75 -19.14
CA VAL A 307 24.91 -31.42 -18.63
C VAL A 307 25.94 -30.72 -19.54
N GLU A 308 26.94 -31.44 -20.05
CA GLU A 308 27.91 -30.89 -21.00
C GLU A 308 27.27 -30.51 -22.33
N ARG A 309 26.26 -31.26 -22.79
CA ARG A 309 25.45 -30.88 -23.96
C ARG A 309 24.72 -29.55 -23.73
N LEU A 310 24.17 -29.34 -22.53
CA LEU A 310 23.54 -28.07 -22.15
C LEU A 310 24.57 -26.92 -22.11
N LYS A 311 25.74 -27.12 -21.49
CA LYS A 311 26.80 -26.09 -21.39
C LYS A 311 27.29 -25.60 -22.76
N ARG A 312 27.40 -26.50 -23.74
CA ARG A 312 27.85 -26.18 -25.10
C ARG A 312 26.78 -25.51 -25.97
N HIS A 313 25.51 -25.61 -25.58
CA HIS A 313 24.41 -25.09 -26.38
C HIS A 313 24.42 -23.54 -26.41
N PRO A 314 24.25 -22.87 -27.57
CA PRO A 314 24.32 -21.41 -27.67
C PRO A 314 23.38 -20.66 -26.71
N LEU A 315 22.18 -21.22 -26.46
CA LEU A 315 21.22 -20.64 -25.51
C LEU A 315 21.79 -20.51 -24.09
N ALA A 316 22.72 -21.37 -23.67
CA ALA A 316 23.35 -21.29 -22.34
C ALA A 316 24.05 -19.95 -22.12
N ARG A 317 24.54 -19.30 -23.18
CA ARG A 317 25.13 -17.95 -23.11
C ARG A 317 24.10 -16.86 -22.85
N ALA A 318 22.88 -17.02 -23.36
CA ALA A 318 21.79 -16.06 -23.19
C ALA A 318 21.14 -16.17 -21.80
N VAL A 319 21.04 -17.38 -21.25
CA VAL A 319 20.45 -17.64 -19.93
C VAL A 319 21.50 -17.72 -18.81
N ARG A 320 22.72 -17.25 -19.06
CA ARG A 320 23.84 -17.37 -18.12
C ARG A 320 23.64 -16.50 -16.88
N LEU A 321 24.08 -17.00 -15.72
CA LEU A 321 24.08 -16.24 -14.47
C LEU A 321 25.06 -15.06 -14.48
N ASP A 322 24.69 -13.99 -13.78
CA ASP A 322 25.56 -12.87 -13.46
C ASP A 322 26.49 -13.17 -12.26
N LYS A 323 27.49 -12.30 -12.03
CA LYS A 323 28.53 -12.51 -11.02
C LYS A 323 28.01 -12.45 -9.57
N MET A 324 27.03 -11.60 -9.29
CA MET A 324 26.49 -11.41 -7.94
C MET A 324 25.68 -12.64 -7.55
N THR A 325 24.86 -13.16 -8.48
CA THR A 325 24.08 -14.37 -8.26
C THR A 325 24.99 -15.60 -8.07
N ILE A 326 26.08 -15.74 -8.84
CA ILE A 326 27.05 -16.82 -8.63
C ILE A 326 27.67 -16.74 -7.24
N ALA A 327 28.12 -15.56 -6.80
CA ALA A 327 28.74 -15.38 -5.49
C ALA A 327 27.76 -15.69 -4.34
N ALA A 328 26.52 -15.19 -4.43
CA ALA A 328 25.49 -15.42 -3.43
C ALA A 328 25.05 -16.90 -3.37
N LEU A 329 24.89 -17.54 -4.53
CA LEU A 329 24.53 -18.95 -4.62
C LEU A 329 25.66 -19.83 -4.07
N ARG A 330 26.92 -19.54 -4.39
CA ARG A 330 28.09 -20.26 -3.84
C ARG A 330 28.10 -20.22 -2.31
N ALA A 331 27.93 -19.04 -1.72
CA ALA A 331 27.85 -18.88 -0.26
C ALA A 331 26.67 -19.65 0.34
N THR A 332 25.53 -19.65 -0.33
CA THR A 332 24.34 -20.41 0.09
C THR A 332 24.60 -21.91 0.08
N LEU A 333 25.16 -22.46 -1.01
CA LEU A 333 25.49 -23.89 -1.13
C LEU A 333 26.52 -24.34 -0.09
N LEU A 334 27.47 -23.47 0.28
CA LEU A 334 28.44 -23.77 1.33
C LEU A 334 27.79 -23.98 2.71
N HIS A 335 26.69 -23.27 3.03
CA HIS A 335 25.97 -23.52 4.27
C HIS A 335 25.38 -24.95 4.31
N TYR A 336 24.91 -25.47 3.17
CA TYR A 336 24.44 -26.86 3.09
C TYR A 336 25.59 -27.86 3.26
N LEU A 337 26.71 -27.65 2.57
CA LEU A 337 27.88 -28.54 2.67
C LEU A 337 28.49 -28.59 4.07
N ARG A 338 28.42 -27.48 4.81
CA ARG A 338 28.89 -27.39 6.20
C ARG A 338 27.88 -27.92 7.22
N GLY A 339 26.66 -28.30 6.80
CA GLY A 339 25.61 -28.75 7.70
C GLY A 339 25.03 -27.62 8.58
N GLU A 340 25.20 -26.36 8.17
CA GLU A 340 24.79 -25.17 8.94
C GLU A 340 23.60 -24.42 8.32
N ALA A 341 22.98 -24.98 7.27
CA ALA A 341 21.89 -24.34 6.53
C ALA A 341 20.70 -23.94 7.42
N THR A 342 20.33 -24.77 8.40
CA THR A 342 19.20 -24.48 9.32
C THR A 342 19.48 -23.30 10.25
N ALA A 343 20.76 -22.99 10.48
CA ALA A 343 21.21 -21.89 11.32
C ALA A 343 21.41 -20.59 10.54
N HIS A 344 21.57 -20.61 9.21
CA HIS A 344 21.96 -19.45 8.42
C HIS A 344 21.06 -19.11 7.23
N VAL A 345 20.37 -20.08 6.64
CA VAL A 345 19.50 -19.86 5.48
C VAL A 345 18.11 -19.44 5.97
N PRO A 346 17.62 -18.22 5.65
CA PRO A 346 16.42 -17.67 6.27
C PRO A 346 15.16 -18.52 6.11
N VAL A 347 14.97 -19.17 4.96
CA VAL A 347 13.82 -20.06 4.72
C VAL A 347 13.75 -21.18 5.76
N TRP A 348 14.88 -21.83 6.03
CA TRP A 348 14.96 -22.91 7.03
C TRP A 348 14.86 -22.40 8.46
N GLN A 349 15.43 -21.23 8.77
CA GLN A 349 15.23 -20.59 10.09
C GLN A 349 13.74 -20.28 10.34
N MET A 350 13.01 -19.79 9.33
CA MET A 350 11.57 -19.50 9.43
C MET A 350 10.74 -20.79 9.57
N MET A 351 11.12 -21.88 8.90
CA MET A 351 10.47 -23.19 9.07
C MET A 351 10.73 -23.78 10.45
N ALA A 352 11.98 -23.76 10.90
CA ALA A 352 12.43 -24.29 12.19
C ALA A 352 11.91 -23.49 13.41
N ALA A 353 11.37 -22.29 13.20
CA ALA A 353 10.85 -21.46 14.27
C ALA A 353 9.73 -22.17 15.06
N THR A 354 9.98 -22.40 16.35
CA THR A 354 9.05 -23.12 17.23
C THR A 354 7.82 -22.26 17.58
N ALA A 355 6.67 -22.91 17.75
CA ALA A 355 5.42 -22.24 18.13
C ALA A 355 5.58 -21.39 19.40
N ASP A 356 6.34 -21.86 20.39
CA ASP A 356 6.58 -21.13 21.63
C ASP A 356 7.43 -19.87 21.44
N ALA A 357 8.46 -19.92 20.58
CA ALA A 357 9.26 -18.74 20.25
C ALA A 357 8.40 -17.68 19.56
N LEU A 358 7.55 -18.10 18.62
CA LEU A 358 6.60 -17.24 17.92
C LEU A 358 5.56 -16.66 18.88
N ARG A 359 5.02 -17.46 19.80
CA ARG A 359 4.09 -17.00 20.85
C ARG A 359 4.70 -15.93 21.75
N ARG A 360 5.96 -16.10 22.17
CA ARG A 360 6.67 -15.11 22.97
C ARG A 360 6.85 -13.79 22.19
N ARG A 361 7.15 -13.85 20.89
CA ARG A 361 7.24 -12.67 20.01
C ARG A 361 5.89 -11.95 19.89
N ALA A 362 4.84 -12.68 19.52
CA ALA A 362 3.48 -12.12 19.41
C ALA A 362 3.00 -11.48 20.72
N ARG A 363 3.25 -12.11 21.88
CA ARG A 363 2.92 -11.55 23.21
C ARG A 363 3.66 -10.25 23.51
N ARG A 364 4.93 -10.13 23.11
CA ARG A 364 5.67 -8.87 23.25
C ARG A 364 5.05 -7.78 22.40
N TRP A 365 4.70 -8.08 21.14
CA TRP A 365 4.07 -7.10 20.27
C TRP A 365 2.69 -6.68 20.81
N ALA A 366 1.87 -7.63 21.24
CA ALA A 366 0.55 -7.35 21.82
C ALA A 366 0.66 -6.43 23.03
N ARG A 367 1.58 -6.70 23.97
CA ARG A 367 1.82 -5.81 25.12
C ARG A 367 2.20 -4.40 24.71
N SER A 368 3.10 -4.24 23.74
CA SER A 368 3.50 -2.91 23.24
C SER A 368 2.36 -2.16 22.55
N VAL A 369 1.53 -2.85 21.79
CA VAL A 369 0.37 -2.25 21.11
C VAL A 369 -0.72 -1.89 22.12
N SER A 370 -1.00 -2.77 23.09
CA SER A 370 -1.95 -2.50 24.17
C SER A 370 -1.50 -1.39 25.12
N ALA A 371 -0.20 -1.28 25.40
CA ALA A 371 0.34 -0.14 26.14
C ALA A 371 0.14 1.20 25.40
N GLY A 372 0.01 1.16 24.06
CA GLY A 372 -0.41 2.31 23.25
C GLY A 372 -1.92 2.58 23.25
N GLY A 373 -2.72 1.81 24.00
CA GLY A 373 -4.17 1.99 24.14
C GLY A 373 -5.04 1.20 23.14
N TRP A 374 -4.50 0.16 22.50
CA TRP A 374 -5.19 -0.54 21.41
C TRP A 374 -5.51 -2.00 21.68
N PRO A 375 -6.68 -2.48 21.22
CA PRO A 375 -7.04 -3.88 21.36
C PRO A 375 -6.07 -4.72 20.54
N ALA A 376 -5.33 -5.58 21.24
CA ALA A 376 -4.39 -6.51 20.66
C ALA A 376 -4.51 -7.83 21.40
N GLN A 377 -4.62 -8.91 20.66
CA GLN A 377 -4.73 -10.26 21.20
C GLN A 377 -3.74 -11.18 20.51
N VAL A 378 -3.37 -12.25 21.21
CA VAL A 378 -2.50 -13.30 20.66
C VAL A 378 -3.36 -14.52 20.37
N VAL A 379 -3.47 -14.90 19.11
CA VAL A 379 -4.32 -16.01 18.66
C VAL A 379 -3.48 -17.10 18.02
N ALA A 380 -3.91 -18.34 18.15
CA ALA A 380 -3.34 -19.43 17.38
C ALA A 380 -3.67 -19.25 15.90
N GLY A 381 -2.76 -19.65 15.02
CA GLY A 381 -2.96 -19.59 13.59
C GLY A 381 -2.05 -20.54 12.84
N ARG A 382 -2.01 -20.39 11.52
CA ARG A 382 -1.14 -21.19 10.65
C ARG A 382 -0.34 -20.29 9.71
N SER A 383 0.93 -20.58 9.53
CA SER A 383 1.82 -19.94 8.55
C SER A 383 1.88 -20.81 7.31
N ALA A 384 1.84 -20.23 6.12
CA ALA A 384 2.01 -20.98 4.89
C ALA A 384 3.50 -21.02 4.50
N VAL A 385 3.94 -22.11 3.89
CA VAL A 385 5.26 -22.13 3.25
C VAL A 385 5.23 -21.26 2.00
N GLY A 386 4.18 -21.37 1.18
CA GLY A 386 3.98 -20.59 -0.04
C GLY A 386 3.83 -21.47 -1.27
N GLY A 387 2.97 -21.05 -2.20
CA GLY A 387 2.54 -21.86 -3.35
C GLY A 387 3.59 -22.03 -4.47
N GLY A 388 4.87 -21.94 -4.17
CA GLY A 388 5.94 -22.24 -5.13
C GLY A 388 6.68 -23.55 -4.86
N SER A 389 6.36 -24.24 -3.76
CA SER A 389 6.98 -25.49 -3.32
C SER A 389 5.93 -26.42 -2.74
N LEU A 390 5.41 -26.08 -1.56
CA LEU A 390 4.49 -26.91 -0.78
C LEU A 390 3.06 -26.30 -0.78
N PRO A 391 2.21 -26.59 -1.78
CA PRO A 391 0.88 -25.98 -1.89
C PRO A 391 -0.08 -26.51 -0.82
N GLY A 392 -0.72 -25.59 -0.08
CA GLY A 392 -1.69 -25.92 0.98
C GLY A 392 -1.06 -26.31 2.32
N GLU A 393 0.26 -26.54 2.35
CA GLU A 393 0.98 -26.92 3.57
C GLU A 393 1.22 -25.74 4.48
N THR A 394 1.11 -26.01 5.78
CA THR A 394 1.08 -24.96 6.78
C THR A 394 1.69 -25.41 8.11
N LEU A 395 2.30 -24.47 8.82
CA LEU A 395 2.92 -24.68 10.13
C LEU A 395 2.13 -23.96 11.23
N PRO A 396 1.93 -24.57 12.42
CA PRO A 396 1.33 -23.88 13.56
C PRO A 396 2.08 -22.60 13.96
N THR A 397 1.39 -21.51 14.24
CA THR A 397 1.98 -20.23 14.65
C THR A 397 1.10 -19.52 15.70
N TRP A 398 1.61 -18.41 16.22
CA TRP A 398 0.86 -17.50 17.07
C TRP A 398 0.95 -16.09 16.50
N LEU A 399 -0.22 -15.50 16.25
CA LEU A 399 -0.37 -14.23 15.56
C LEU A 399 -0.64 -13.13 16.55
N LEU A 400 -0.16 -11.93 16.27
CA LEU A 400 -0.76 -10.71 16.81
C LEU A 400 -2.01 -10.41 15.99
N ALA A 401 -3.16 -10.35 16.63
CA ALA A 401 -4.42 -9.97 16.02
C ALA A 401 -4.90 -8.62 16.55
N LEU A 402 -5.26 -7.74 15.63
CA LEU A 402 -5.95 -6.48 15.89
C LEU A 402 -7.39 -6.62 15.40
N PRO A 403 -8.34 -6.95 16.29
CA PRO A 403 -9.73 -7.16 15.90
C PRO A 403 -10.36 -5.86 15.41
N ALA A 404 -11.31 -5.96 14.49
CA ALA A 404 -12.13 -4.81 14.09
C ALA A 404 -12.83 -4.20 15.31
N SER A 405 -12.93 -2.88 15.31
CA SER A 405 -13.70 -2.11 16.28
C SER A 405 -14.19 -0.82 15.61
N GLU A 406 -15.03 -0.04 16.29
CA GLU A 406 -15.41 1.30 15.82
C GLU A 406 -14.19 2.17 15.46
N ARG A 407 -13.08 1.94 16.17
CA ARG A 407 -11.83 2.68 16.05
C ARG A 407 -10.84 2.05 15.07
N LEU A 408 -11.04 0.80 14.64
CA LEU A 408 -10.08 0.04 13.83
C LEU A 408 -10.81 -0.71 12.72
N ARG A 409 -10.60 -0.26 11.47
CA ARG A 409 -11.03 -0.99 10.27
C ARG A 409 -9.82 -1.71 9.65
N PRO A 410 -9.75 -3.06 9.70
CA PRO A 410 -8.56 -3.81 9.27
C PRO A 410 -8.05 -3.45 7.87
N SER A 411 -8.95 -3.26 6.91
CA SER A 411 -8.62 -2.89 5.53
C SER A 411 -7.96 -1.50 5.41
N ALA A 412 -8.46 -0.51 6.15
CA ALA A 412 -7.92 0.84 6.17
C ALA A 412 -6.54 0.87 6.85
N VAL A 413 -6.37 0.13 7.95
CA VAL A 413 -5.08 -0.02 8.64
C VAL A 413 -4.07 -0.69 7.71
N ALA A 414 -4.44 -1.80 7.07
CA ALA A 414 -3.57 -2.52 6.14
C ALA A 414 -3.14 -1.63 4.97
N ALA A 415 -4.05 -0.87 4.37
CA ALA A 415 -3.72 0.06 3.28
C ALA A 415 -2.72 1.14 3.74
N ARG A 416 -2.90 1.69 4.94
CA ARG A 416 -1.98 2.70 5.49
C ARG A 416 -0.61 2.12 5.83
N LEU A 417 -0.57 0.90 6.37
CA LEU A 417 0.69 0.18 6.64
C LEU A 417 1.48 -0.10 5.36
N ARG A 418 0.81 -0.44 4.26
CA ARG A 418 1.46 -0.60 2.95
C ARG A 418 2.00 0.72 2.38
N ALA A 419 1.36 1.85 2.69
CA ALA A 419 1.83 3.17 2.29
C ALA A 419 2.97 3.72 3.17
N GLY A 420 3.28 3.05 4.29
CA GLY A 420 4.32 3.44 5.24
C GLY A 420 5.75 3.25 4.71
N SER A 421 6.72 3.74 5.50
CA SER A 421 8.15 3.50 5.29
C SER A 421 8.80 3.08 6.63
N PRO A 422 9.17 1.80 6.80
CA PRO A 422 8.98 0.70 5.85
C PRO A 422 7.50 0.31 5.69
N ALA A 423 7.16 -0.27 4.54
CA ALA A 423 5.83 -0.82 4.30
C ALA A 423 5.64 -2.11 5.12
N VAL A 424 4.44 -2.35 5.65
CA VAL A 424 4.12 -3.60 6.36
C VAL A 424 2.95 -4.30 5.66
N VAL A 425 3.13 -5.57 5.33
CA VAL A 425 2.08 -6.41 4.74
C VAL A 425 1.67 -7.47 5.76
N ALA A 426 0.45 -7.34 6.24
CA ALA A 426 -0.22 -8.28 7.13
C ALA A 426 -1.38 -8.95 6.38
N ARG A 427 -2.02 -9.95 6.98
CA ARG A 427 -3.20 -10.60 6.41
C ARG A 427 -4.47 -10.25 7.18
N ILE A 428 -5.62 -10.35 6.50
CA ILE A 428 -6.92 -10.09 7.10
C ILE A 428 -7.71 -11.39 7.07
N GLU A 429 -8.15 -11.85 8.23
CA GLU A 429 -9.00 -13.04 8.38
C GLU A 429 -9.99 -12.80 9.53
N HIS A 430 -11.23 -13.28 9.40
CA HIS A 430 -12.27 -13.17 10.43
C HIS A 430 -12.40 -11.75 11.03
N ASP A 431 -12.43 -10.72 10.17
CA ASP A 431 -12.49 -9.30 10.56
C ASP A 431 -11.38 -8.83 11.52
N ALA A 432 -10.21 -9.48 11.50
CA ALA A 432 -9.04 -9.06 12.25
C ALA A 432 -7.85 -8.84 11.31
N LEU A 433 -7.01 -7.85 11.63
CA LEU A 433 -5.71 -7.69 11.00
C LEU A 433 -4.68 -8.53 11.76
N LEU A 434 -4.05 -9.48 11.07
CA LEU A 434 -3.18 -10.49 11.65
C LEU A 434 -1.73 -10.31 11.20
N PHE A 435 -0.82 -10.32 12.17
CA PHE A 435 0.63 -10.22 11.97
C PHE A 435 1.28 -11.52 12.44
N ASP A 436 1.88 -12.24 11.51
CA ASP A 436 2.58 -13.48 11.77
C ASP A 436 4.07 -13.20 12.05
N PRO A 437 4.57 -13.50 13.27
CA PRO A 437 5.98 -13.31 13.59
C PRO A 437 6.92 -14.23 12.82
N ARG A 438 6.44 -15.30 12.17
CA ARG A 438 7.30 -16.25 11.46
C ARG A 438 8.12 -15.58 10.36
N THR A 439 7.52 -14.66 9.61
CA THR A 439 8.13 -14.02 8.44
C THR A 439 8.66 -12.62 8.71
N VAL A 440 8.49 -12.12 9.94
CA VAL A 440 9.10 -10.86 10.37
C VAL A 440 10.48 -11.16 10.91
N LEU A 441 11.51 -10.49 10.39
CA LEU A 441 12.87 -10.69 10.89
C LEU A 441 12.98 -10.16 12.33
N PRO A 442 13.78 -10.76 13.22
CA PRO A 442 13.92 -10.28 14.60
C PRO A 442 14.28 -8.79 14.72
N ARG A 443 15.11 -8.28 13.79
CA ARG A 443 15.48 -6.85 13.71
C ARG A 443 14.29 -5.91 13.36
N GLN A 444 13.21 -6.46 12.84
CA GLN A 444 12.00 -5.75 12.43
C GLN A 444 10.89 -5.77 13.51
N ASP A 445 11.17 -6.26 14.72
CA ASP A 445 10.19 -6.24 15.82
C ASP A 445 9.95 -4.82 16.37
N GLY A 446 11.01 -4.02 16.48
CA GLY A 446 11.05 -2.84 17.35
C GLY A 446 10.41 -1.55 16.80
N ARG A 447 10.85 -0.40 17.34
CA ARG A 447 10.34 0.95 17.01
C ARG A 447 10.49 1.36 15.54
N ARG A 448 11.40 0.73 14.79
CA ARG A 448 11.57 0.98 13.34
C ARG A 448 10.84 -0.05 12.48
N GLY A 449 10.29 -1.12 13.07
CA GLY A 449 9.59 -2.19 12.37
C GLY A 449 8.11 -2.27 12.74
N VAL A 450 7.57 -3.48 12.93
CA VAL A 450 6.12 -3.73 13.07
C VAL A 450 5.50 -2.89 14.17
N ILE A 451 6.08 -2.88 15.38
CA ILE A 451 5.55 -2.10 16.51
C ILE A 451 5.54 -0.61 16.18
N GLY A 452 6.63 -0.09 15.62
CA GLY A 452 6.74 1.32 15.26
C GLY A 452 5.73 1.75 14.19
N CYS A 453 5.56 0.95 13.15
CA CYS A 453 4.59 1.21 12.09
C CYS A 453 3.15 1.20 12.61
N LEU A 454 2.83 0.26 13.50
CA LEU A 454 1.54 0.25 14.20
C LEU A 454 1.38 1.51 15.05
N LEU A 455 2.25 1.77 16.04
CA LEU A 455 2.11 2.92 16.94
C LEU A 455 2.03 4.27 16.21
N ARG A 456 2.74 4.46 15.09
CA ARG A 456 2.64 5.69 14.28
C ARG A 456 1.28 5.87 13.62
N TYR A 457 0.71 4.79 13.07
CA TYR A 457 -0.66 4.86 12.53
C TYR A 457 -1.65 5.27 13.62
N LEU A 458 -1.50 4.66 14.79
CA LEU A 458 -2.38 4.86 15.93
C LEU A 458 -2.27 6.29 16.49
N LEU A 459 -1.07 6.87 16.53
CA LEU A 459 -0.83 8.28 16.84
C LEU A 459 -1.56 9.20 15.86
N TYR A 460 -1.46 8.92 14.54
CA TYR A 460 -2.06 9.74 13.50
C TYR A 460 -3.59 9.80 13.59
N VAL A 461 -4.23 8.68 13.95
CA VAL A 461 -5.70 8.62 14.02
C VAL A 461 -6.26 9.35 15.25
N PHE A 462 -5.56 9.37 16.38
CA PHE A 462 -6.12 9.85 17.65
C PHE A 462 -5.46 11.12 18.19
N VAL A 463 -4.13 11.19 18.18
CA VAL A 463 -3.42 12.31 18.80
C VAL A 463 -3.48 13.53 17.91
N LEU A 464 -3.41 13.38 16.59
CA LEU A 464 -3.45 14.55 15.70
C LEU A 464 -4.82 15.27 15.75
N PRO A 465 -5.98 14.58 15.67
CA PRO A 465 -7.27 15.25 15.83
C PRO A 465 -7.49 15.78 17.25
N PHE A 466 -7.03 15.07 18.29
CA PHE A 466 -7.14 15.55 19.66
C PHE A 466 -6.28 16.80 19.90
N LEU A 467 -5.03 16.83 19.42
CA LEU A 467 -4.18 18.01 19.47
C LEU A 467 -4.78 19.17 18.68
N PHE A 468 -5.35 18.89 17.50
CA PHE A 468 -6.07 19.90 16.73
C PHE A 468 -7.24 20.48 17.52
N ALA A 469 -8.06 19.63 18.15
CA ALA A 469 -9.17 20.05 19.00
C ALA A 469 -8.70 20.83 20.25
N LEU A 470 -7.59 20.42 20.87
CA LEU A 470 -7.00 21.09 22.03
C LEU A 470 -6.44 22.47 21.67
N VAL A 471 -5.75 22.58 20.53
CA VAL A 471 -5.27 23.86 20.00
C VAL A 471 -6.46 24.78 19.73
N PHE A 472 -7.50 24.26 19.09
CA PHE A 472 -8.72 25.02 18.83
C PHE A 472 -9.44 25.46 20.11
N PHE A 473 -9.52 24.59 21.12
CA PHE A 473 -10.06 24.91 22.44
C PHE A 473 -9.29 26.05 23.12
N ASN A 474 -7.96 25.95 23.17
CA ASN A 474 -7.12 26.97 23.81
C ASN A 474 -7.16 28.31 23.07
N LEU A 475 -7.22 28.29 21.74
CA LEU A 475 -7.41 29.51 20.94
C LEU A 475 -8.72 30.18 21.32
N ALA A 476 -9.82 29.44 21.36
CA ALA A 476 -11.13 30.01 21.63
C ALA A 476 -11.27 30.55 23.07
N THR A 477 -10.72 29.86 24.08
CA THR A 477 -10.75 30.34 25.47
C THR A 477 -9.86 31.56 25.69
N LEU A 478 -8.65 31.56 25.11
CA LEU A 478 -7.78 32.75 25.09
C LEU A 478 -8.50 33.93 24.43
N SER A 479 -9.29 33.64 23.39
CA SER A 479 -10.00 34.68 22.66
C SER A 479 -11.03 35.41 23.52
N PHE A 480 -11.89 34.67 24.22
CA PHE A 480 -12.85 35.27 25.14
C PHE A 480 -12.19 35.98 26.32
N HIS A 481 -11.07 35.46 26.83
CA HIS A 481 -10.32 36.11 27.92
C HIS A 481 -9.78 37.49 27.51
N ARG A 482 -9.18 37.61 26.31
CA ARG A 482 -8.65 38.89 25.81
C ARG A 482 -9.75 39.94 25.56
N LEU A 483 -11.00 39.52 25.38
CA LEU A 483 -12.14 40.42 25.28
C LEU A 483 -12.63 40.94 26.64
N GLY A 484 -11.91 40.65 27.74
CA GLY A 484 -12.20 41.17 29.07
C GLY A 484 -13.19 40.32 29.89
N LEU A 485 -13.23 39.01 29.60
CA LEU A 485 -13.94 38.00 30.38
C LEU A 485 -12.95 37.24 31.28
N SER A 486 -13.38 36.75 32.44
CA SER A 486 -12.55 35.87 33.26
C SER A 486 -12.30 34.53 32.53
N ALA A 487 -11.25 33.81 32.91
CA ALA A 487 -10.92 32.51 32.30
C ALA A 487 -12.07 31.50 32.46
N GLU A 488 -12.76 31.52 33.61
CA GLU A 488 -13.90 30.65 33.90
C GLU A 488 -15.10 31.02 33.02
N ALA A 489 -15.39 32.31 32.86
CA ALA A 489 -16.47 32.79 32.00
C ALA A 489 -16.18 32.49 30.52
N ALA A 490 -14.93 32.62 30.08
CA ALA A 490 -14.49 32.28 28.72
C ALA A 490 -14.68 30.79 28.41
N VAL A 491 -14.30 29.90 29.33
CA VAL A 491 -14.52 28.46 29.20
C VAL A 491 -16.02 28.12 29.19
N ALA A 492 -16.80 28.72 30.09
CA ALA A 492 -18.24 28.49 30.15
C ALA A 492 -18.95 28.96 28.87
N LEU A 493 -18.60 30.13 28.34
CA LEU A 493 -19.16 30.66 27.10
C LEU A 493 -18.73 29.86 25.88
N PHE A 494 -17.49 29.35 25.84
CA PHE A 494 -17.07 28.43 24.78
C PHE A 494 -17.91 27.15 24.75
N PHE A 495 -18.10 26.49 25.90
CA PHE A 495 -18.93 25.30 25.96
C PHE A 495 -20.42 25.61 25.71
N ALA A 496 -20.91 26.75 26.16
CA ALA A 496 -22.27 27.20 25.86
C ALA A 496 -22.47 27.47 24.35
N ALA A 497 -21.46 28.03 23.67
CA ALA A 497 -21.47 28.21 22.23
C ALA A 497 -21.38 26.86 21.48
N LEU A 498 -20.50 25.96 21.91
CA LEU A 498 -20.28 24.67 21.25
C LEU A 498 -21.47 23.72 21.44
N LEU A 499 -21.91 23.50 22.67
CA LEU A 499 -23.06 22.64 22.96
C LEU A 499 -24.36 23.29 22.50
N GLY A 500 -24.48 24.61 22.67
CA GLY A 500 -25.61 25.39 22.17
C GLY A 500 -25.73 25.39 20.64
N SER A 501 -24.65 25.12 19.91
CA SER A 501 -24.70 25.02 18.45
C SER A 501 -25.60 23.88 17.96
N LEU A 502 -25.77 22.85 18.80
CA LEU A 502 -26.65 21.71 18.55
C LEU A 502 -28.12 21.99 18.91
N LEU A 503 -28.40 23.12 19.57
CA LEU A 503 -29.72 23.46 20.10
C LEU A 503 -30.36 24.59 19.29
N ASN A 504 -31.55 24.33 18.75
CA ASN A 504 -32.33 25.29 17.99
C ASN A 504 -33.66 25.57 18.71
N ILE A 505 -33.90 26.82 19.10
CA ILE A 505 -35.14 27.25 19.75
C ILE A 505 -36.12 27.70 18.66
N PRO A 506 -37.23 27.00 18.41
CA PRO A 506 -38.20 27.41 17.40
C PRO A 506 -38.90 28.70 17.84
N VAL A 507 -38.92 29.71 16.96
CA VAL A 507 -39.50 31.03 17.23
C VAL A 507 -40.74 31.28 16.36
N TYR A 508 -40.79 30.71 15.16
CA TYR A 508 -41.90 30.90 14.24
C TYR A 508 -42.11 29.68 13.34
N ARG A 509 -43.37 29.36 13.03
CA ARG A 509 -43.75 28.26 12.13
C ARG A 509 -44.67 28.79 11.05
N GLN A 510 -44.35 28.47 9.80
CA GLN A 510 -45.17 28.84 8.65
C GLN A 510 -45.39 27.63 7.74
N ARG A 511 -46.63 27.42 7.31
CA ARG A 511 -46.97 26.42 6.29
C ARG A 511 -46.61 26.95 4.90
N VAL A 512 -45.77 26.21 4.18
CA VAL A 512 -45.34 26.56 2.82
C VAL A 512 -45.61 25.38 1.89
N VAL A 513 -46.09 25.68 0.67
CA VAL A 513 -46.31 24.67 -0.37
C VAL A 513 -44.97 24.36 -1.04
N VAL A 514 -44.49 23.11 -0.90
CA VAL A 514 -43.13 22.72 -1.35
C VAL A 514 -43.10 22.31 -2.82
N ALA A 515 -44.25 21.94 -3.40
CA ALA A 515 -44.38 21.61 -4.81
C ALA A 515 -45.47 22.47 -5.48
N PRO A 516 -45.19 23.18 -6.59
CA PRO A 516 -46.23 23.89 -7.31
C PRO A 516 -47.27 22.89 -7.85
N ALA A 517 -48.55 23.16 -7.63
CA ALA A 517 -49.62 22.37 -8.23
C ALA A 517 -49.67 22.66 -9.74
N ARG A 518 -48.92 21.93 -10.57
CA ARG A 518 -49.13 21.92 -12.04
C ARG A 518 -48.41 20.79 -12.78
N ARG A 519 -49.19 19.80 -13.22
CA ARG A 519 -49.31 19.38 -14.63
C ARG A 519 -50.56 18.52 -14.80
N LEU A 520 -51.52 18.97 -15.62
CA LEU A 520 -52.58 18.11 -16.13
C LEU A 520 -51.90 17.14 -17.12
N VAL A 521 -51.76 15.87 -16.76
CA VAL A 521 -51.28 14.86 -17.70
C VAL A 521 -52.52 14.25 -18.34
N TRP A 522 -52.73 14.51 -19.63
CA TRP A 522 -53.76 13.82 -20.40
C TRP A 522 -53.27 12.40 -20.68
N ALA A 523 -53.74 11.45 -19.88
CA ALA A 523 -53.74 10.04 -20.25
C ALA A 523 -55.20 9.59 -20.24
N TRP A 524 -55.74 9.36 -21.44
CA TRP A 524 -56.99 8.63 -21.72
C TRP A 524 -58.05 8.68 -20.59
N LEU A 525 -58.97 9.64 -20.70
CA LEU A 525 -60.24 9.78 -19.97
C LEU A 525 -60.21 10.02 -18.44
N TYR A 526 -59.06 10.18 -17.77
CA TYR A 526 -59.01 10.56 -16.33
C TYR A 526 -58.12 11.77 -16.03
N VAL A 527 -58.64 12.74 -15.27
CA VAL A 527 -57.90 13.89 -14.72
C VAL A 527 -57.34 13.53 -13.35
N TYR A 528 -56.02 13.36 -13.23
CA TYR A 528 -55.37 13.20 -11.93
C TYR A 528 -55.01 14.56 -11.32
N TYR A 529 -55.69 14.94 -10.24
CA TYR A 529 -55.32 16.08 -9.40
C TYR A 529 -54.32 15.60 -8.33
N ARG A 530 -53.05 16.03 -8.40
CA ARG A 530 -52.12 15.85 -7.26
C ARG A 530 -52.34 16.99 -6.27
N PRO A 531 -52.78 16.72 -5.02
CA PRO A 531 -52.89 17.76 -4.01
C PRO A 531 -51.49 18.34 -3.70
N PRO A 532 -51.39 19.66 -3.42
CA PRO A 532 -50.13 20.29 -3.05
C PRO A 532 -49.56 19.66 -1.78
N VAL A 533 -48.28 19.31 -1.79
CA VAL A 533 -47.56 18.88 -0.59
C VAL A 533 -47.23 20.13 0.21
N VAL A 534 -47.89 20.29 1.36
CA VAL A 534 -47.63 21.37 2.33
C VAL A 534 -46.61 20.84 3.33
N ALA A 535 -45.57 21.63 3.60
CA ALA A 535 -44.63 21.36 4.70
C ALA A 535 -44.53 22.57 5.62
N ASP A 536 -44.21 22.32 6.89
CA ASP A 536 -43.94 23.36 7.86
C ASP A 536 -42.49 23.82 7.72
N THR A 537 -42.27 25.11 7.44
CA THR A 537 -40.98 25.77 7.63
C THR A 537 -40.92 26.29 9.06
N ILE A 538 -39.90 25.88 9.82
CA ILE A 538 -39.67 26.33 11.19
C ILE A 538 -38.48 27.29 11.18
N ILE A 539 -38.68 28.52 11.66
CA ILE A 539 -37.59 29.45 11.94
C ILE A 539 -37.20 29.26 13.39
N ALA A 540 -35.93 28.93 13.62
CA ALA A 540 -35.36 28.77 14.94
C ALA A 540 -34.17 29.69 15.15
N VAL A 541 -33.87 30.00 16.40
CA VAL A 541 -32.65 30.69 16.81
C VAL A 541 -31.70 29.67 17.41
N ASN A 542 -30.47 29.64 16.91
CA ASN A 542 -29.44 28.75 17.42
C ASN A 542 -28.89 29.29 18.75
N VAL A 543 -28.82 28.45 19.77
CA VAL A 543 -28.32 28.88 21.08
C VAL A 543 -26.85 29.27 21.01
N GLY A 544 -26.04 28.47 20.31
CA GLY A 544 -24.60 28.64 20.27
C GLY A 544 -24.09 29.66 19.25
N GLY A 545 -24.76 29.75 18.11
CA GLY A 545 -24.38 30.62 17.00
C GLY A 545 -25.13 31.94 16.93
N ALA A 546 -26.19 32.13 17.72
CA ALA A 546 -26.90 33.41 17.80
C ALA A 546 -27.04 33.91 19.24
N LEU A 547 -27.65 33.13 20.14
CA LEU A 547 -27.97 33.62 21.49
C LEU A 547 -26.71 33.95 22.32
N VAL A 548 -25.75 33.01 22.41
CA VAL A 548 -24.50 33.22 23.15
C VAL A 548 -23.69 34.39 22.58
N PRO A 549 -23.42 34.49 21.25
CA PRO A 549 -22.73 35.63 20.66
C PRO A 549 -23.43 36.97 20.90
N VAL A 550 -24.77 37.01 20.83
CA VAL A 550 -25.54 38.23 21.12
C VAL A 550 -25.36 38.67 22.57
N LEU A 551 -25.41 37.74 23.53
CA LEU A 551 -25.21 38.05 24.96
C LEU A 551 -23.80 38.60 25.22
N VAL A 552 -22.78 38.00 24.61
CA VAL A 552 -21.40 38.50 24.71
C VAL A 552 -21.28 39.89 24.07
N SER A 553 -21.87 40.11 22.91
CA SER A 553 -21.88 41.41 22.24
C SER A 553 -22.59 42.50 23.05
N LEU A 554 -23.69 42.17 23.72
CA LEU A 554 -24.39 43.09 24.63
C LEU A 554 -23.52 43.45 25.85
N TYR A 555 -22.82 42.47 26.42
CA TYR A 555 -21.89 42.71 27.51
C TYR A 555 -20.72 43.63 27.10
N LEU A 556 -20.19 43.44 25.89
CA LEU A 556 -19.08 44.25 25.37
C LEU A 556 -19.52 45.65 24.92
N LEU A 557 -20.78 45.85 24.55
CA LEU A 557 -21.31 47.11 24.02
C LEU A 557 -21.11 48.29 24.99
N ALA A 558 -21.15 48.04 26.29
CA ALA A 558 -20.91 49.05 27.33
C ALA A 558 -19.43 49.49 27.45
N ARG A 559 -18.51 48.84 26.73
CA ARG A 559 -17.05 49.00 26.88
C ARG A 559 -16.35 49.49 25.60
N VAL A 560 -17.12 49.87 24.59
CA VAL A 560 -16.60 50.25 23.26
C VAL A 560 -17.14 51.61 22.81
N PRO A 561 -16.44 52.34 21.93
CA PRO A 561 -16.94 53.60 21.40
C PRO A 561 -18.17 53.36 20.48
N PRO A 562 -19.30 54.04 20.70
CA PRO A 562 -20.56 53.70 20.04
C PRO A 562 -20.57 54.01 18.54
N LEU A 563 -20.04 55.17 18.12
CA LEU A 563 -20.06 55.58 16.70
C LEU A 563 -19.19 54.67 15.80
N PRO A 564 -17.93 54.36 16.14
CA PRO A 564 -17.13 53.40 15.36
C PRO A 564 -17.73 51.99 15.35
N THR A 565 -18.34 51.57 16.46
CA THR A 565 -18.98 50.25 16.56
C THR A 565 -20.20 50.14 15.64
N LEU A 566 -21.04 51.18 15.57
CA LEU A 566 -22.18 51.24 14.66
C LEU A 566 -21.73 51.27 13.19
N ALA A 567 -20.66 52.01 12.87
CA ALA A 567 -20.09 52.03 11.53
C ALA A 567 -19.53 50.65 11.12
N ALA A 568 -18.76 49.99 12.00
CA ALA A 568 -18.23 48.66 11.76
C ALA A 568 -19.36 47.62 11.61
N PHE A 569 -20.40 47.68 12.45
CA PHE A 569 -21.60 46.84 12.34
C PHE A 569 -22.29 47.02 10.99
N GLY A 570 -22.44 48.26 10.50
CA GLY A 570 -23.02 48.53 9.18
C GLY A 570 -22.21 47.92 8.04
N VAL A 571 -20.88 48.04 8.09
CA VAL A 571 -19.95 47.46 7.10
C VAL A 571 -20.06 45.94 7.05
N VAL A 572 -20.00 45.28 8.22
CA VAL A 572 -20.12 43.82 8.30
C VAL A 572 -21.50 43.35 7.84
N THR A 573 -22.57 44.04 8.25
CA THR A 573 -23.95 43.72 7.83
C THR A 573 -24.09 43.78 6.31
N ALA A 574 -23.59 44.83 5.67
CA ALA A 574 -23.63 44.97 4.22
C ALA A 574 -22.82 43.87 3.51
N ALA A 575 -21.59 43.63 3.97
CA ALA A 575 -20.71 42.63 3.37
C ALA A 575 -21.27 41.20 3.50
N THR A 576 -21.76 40.84 4.67
CA THR A 576 -22.33 39.50 4.92
C THR A 576 -23.65 39.31 4.20
N HIS A 577 -24.47 40.36 4.05
CA HIS A 577 -25.68 40.30 3.22
C HIS A 577 -25.37 40.05 1.74
N LEU A 578 -24.35 40.72 1.19
CA LEU A 578 -23.93 40.55 -0.21
C LEU A 578 -23.34 39.16 -0.49
N LEU A 579 -22.71 38.54 0.50
CA LEU A 579 -22.04 37.24 0.37
C LEU A 579 -22.94 36.06 0.75
N ALA A 580 -24.00 36.29 1.51
CA ALA A 580 -24.93 35.24 1.95
C ALA A 580 -25.73 34.67 0.77
N ARG A 581 -25.84 33.33 0.72
CA ARG A 581 -26.60 32.63 -0.31
C ARG A 581 -27.61 31.67 0.32
N PRO A 582 -28.91 31.82 0.05
CA PRO A 582 -29.91 30.84 0.47
C PRO A 582 -29.81 29.57 -0.38
N VAL A 583 -29.55 28.42 0.25
CA VAL A 583 -29.43 27.11 -0.40
C VAL A 583 -30.50 26.16 0.13
N PRO A 584 -31.41 25.65 -0.73
CA PRO A 584 -32.43 24.69 -0.32
C PRO A 584 -31.85 23.47 0.41
N GLY A 585 -32.44 23.09 1.54
CA GLY A 585 -31.95 21.97 2.36
C GLY A 585 -30.76 22.26 3.28
N GLN A 586 -30.08 23.41 3.13
CA GLN A 586 -28.89 23.78 3.92
C GLN A 586 -29.03 25.13 4.66
N GLY A 587 -30.04 25.94 4.33
CA GLY A 587 -30.27 27.24 4.95
C GLY A 587 -29.48 28.36 4.27
N ILE A 588 -29.06 29.36 5.02
CA ILE A 588 -28.27 30.49 4.50
C ILE A 588 -26.79 30.16 4.70
N LEU A 589 -26.03 30.10 3.61
CA LEU A 589 -24.61 29.82 3.63
C LEU A 589 -23.81 31.11 3.47
N LEU A 590 -22.72 31.21 4.22
CA LEU A 590 -21.76 32.30 4.15
C LEU A 590 -20.33 31.73 4.14
N PRO A 591 -19.40 32.28 3.34
CA PRO A 591 -17.99 31.89 3.44
C PRO A 591 -17.46 32.15 4.85
N ALA A 592 -17.00 31.10 5.55
CA ALA A 592 -16.67 31.17 6.97
C ALA A 592 -15.63 32.25 7.35
N LEU A 593 -14.69 32.57 6.45
CA LEU A 593 -13.67 33.60 6.69
C LEU A 593 -14.12 35.03 6.38
N ALA A 594 -15.27 35.24 5.74
CA ALA A 594 -15.72 36.58 5.37
C ALA A 594 -16.09 37.44 6.59
N PRO A 595 -16.96 37.01 7.52
CA PRO A 595 -17.22 37.74 8.76
C PRO A 595 -15.99 38.15 9.59
N PRO A 596 -15.06 37.23 9.95
CA PRO A 596 -13.93 37.59 10.80
C PRO A 596 -12.98 38.57 10.11
N LEU A 597 -12.73 38.44 8.80
CA LEU A 597 -11.84 39.34 8.09
C LEU A 597 -12.45 40.73 7.91
N VAL A 598 -13.72 40.82 7.50
CA VAL A 598 -14.39 42.10 7.30
C VAL A 598 -14.53 42.86 8.62
N SER A 599 -14.90 42.16 9.70
CA SER A 599 -15.01 42.78 11.02
C SER A 599 -13.66 43.23 11.57
N ALA A 600 -12.60 42.45 11.39
CA ALA A 600 -11.24 42.82 11.75
C ALA A 600 -10.75 44.07 11.03
N LEU A 601 -10.90 44.11 9.71
CA LEU A 601 -10.47 45.24 8.88
C LEU A 601 -11.28 46.50 9.20
N ALA A 602 -12.60 46.37 9.37
CA ALA A 602 -13.46 47.49 9.74
C ALA A 602 -13.11 48.05 11.13
N ALA A 603 -12.90 47.18 12.12
CA ALA A 603 -12.53 47.59 13.47
C ALA A 603 -11.15 48.25 13.52
N LEU A 604 -10.15 47.69 12.83
CA LEU A 604 -8.82 48.28 12.72
C LEU A 604 -8.84 49.64 12.02
N ALA A 605 -9.62 49.79 10.95
CA ALA A 605 -9.71 51.04 10.21
C ALA A 605 -10.42 52.16 10.99
N LEU A 606 -11.42 51.81 11.81
CA LEU A 606 -12.27 52.78 12.51
C LEU A 606 -11.79 53.11 13.93
N VAL A 607 -11.05 52.21 14.59
CA VAL A 607 -10.65 52.35 16.00
C VAL A 607 -9.13 52.19 16.19
N GLY A 608 -8.45 51.42 15.33
CA GLY A 608 -7.01 51.15 15.45
C GLY A 608 -6.68 49.91 16.30
N PRO A 609 -5.44 49.81 16.82
CA PRO A 609 -5.01 48.70 17.68
C PRO A 609 -5.85 48.61 18.98
N GLY A 610 -6.14 47.40 19.47
CA GLY A 610 -7.00 47.19 20.64
C GLY A 610 -8.51 47.21 20.33
N SER A 611 -8.89 47.10 19.06
CA SER A 611 -10.27 47.16 18.58
C SER A 611 -11.02 45.81 18.64
N GLY A 612 -10.49 44.83 19.37
CA GLY A 612 -11.03 43.48 19.43
C GLY A 612 -12.50 43.38 19.85
N ALA A 613 -12.92 44.13 20.87
CA ALA A 613 -14.33 44.16 21.28
C ALA A 613 -15.26 44.73 20.17
N VAL A 614 -14.78 45.72 19.41
CA VAL A 614 -15.51 46.30 18.26
C VAL A 614 -15.60 45.29 17.12
N ALA A 615 -14.50 44.59 16.82
CA ALA A 615 -14.49 43.51 15.83
C ALA A 615 -15.46 42.38 16.21
N TYR A 616 -15.51 42.00 17.50
CA TYR A 616 -16.43 40.98 17.99
C TYR A 616 -17.90 41.41 17.81
N ILE A 617 -18.27 42.59 18.29
CA ILE A 617 -19.65 43.09 18.22
C ILE A 617 -20.09 43.24 16.76
N ALA A 618 -19.29 43.94 15.95
CA ALA A 618 -19.60 44.17 14.55
C ALA A 618 -19.64 42.85 13.77
N GLY A 619 -18.68 41.95 14.01
CA GLY A 619 -18.59 40.66 13.35
C GLY A 619 -19.74 39.72 13.68
N THR A 620 -20.11 39.57 14.95
CA THR A 620 -21.18 38.64 15.36
C THR A 620 -22.56 39.20 15.04
N LEU A 621 -22.90 40.40 15.50
CA LEU A 621 -24.20 41.01 15.27
C LEU A 621 -24.40 41.36 13.79
N GLY A 622 -23.37 41.87 13.13
CA GLY A 622 -23.43 42.22 11.71
C GLY A 622 -23.63 40.99 10.84
N THR A 623 -23.02 39.85 11.18
CA THR A 623 -23.22 38.59 10.45
C THR A 623 -24.62 38.05 10.64
N LEU A 624 -25.15 38.04 11.87
CA LEU A 624 -26.53 37.61 12.12
C LEU A 624 -27.54 38.53 11.43
N ALA A 625 -27.30 39.85 11.45
CA ALA A 625 -28.15 40.80 10.76
C ALA A 625 -28.09 40.63 9.23
N GLY A 626 -26.89 40.61 8.66
CA GLY A 626 -26.68 40.61 7.21
C GLY A 626 -26.98 39.26 6.57
N ALA A 627 -26.46 38.18 7.15
CA ALA A 627 -26.66 36.84 6.64
C ALA A 627 -28.07 36.34 6.94
N ASP A 628 -28.55 36.40 8.19
CA ASP A 628 -29.83 35.79 8.55
C ASP A 628 -31.01 36.77 8.43
N LEU A 629 -31.02 37.87 9.21
CA LEU A 629 -32.21 38.72 9.36
C LEU A 629 -32.65 39.39 8.04
N LEU A 630 -31.70 39.95 7.29
CA LEU A 630 -31.99 40.60 6.00
C LEU A 630 -32.40 39.62 4.89
N ASN A 631 -32.14 38.32 5.08
CA ASN A 631 -32.53 37.27 4.14
C ASN A 631 -33.80 36.50 4.55
N LEU A 632 -34.44 36.84 5.69
CA LEU A 632 -35.70 36.21 6.13
C LEU A 632 -36.83 36.33 5.08
N ARG A 633 -36.84 37.41 4.30
CA ARG A 633 -37.83 37.56 3.20
C ARG A 633 -37.67 36.53 2.08
N HIS A 634 -36.50 35.90 1.95
CA HIS A 634 -36.19 34.90 0.93
C HIS A 634 -36.47 33.45 1.38
N LEU A 635 -37.01 33.24 2.60
CA LEU A 635 -37.31 31.94 3.19
C LEU A 635 -38.30 31.09 2.37
N HIS A 636 -39.21 31.73 1.63
CA HIS A 636 -40.15 31.05 0.73
C HIS A 636 -39.46 30.20 -0.34
N ARG A 637 -38.17 30.45 -0.62
CA ARG A 637 -37.36 29.72 -1.62
C ARG A 637 -36.66 28.48 -1.06
N LEU A 638 -36.67 28.25 0.26
CA LEU A 638 -35.90 27.21 0.93
C LEU A 638 -36.67 25.88 1.16
N GLY A 639 -37.96 25.84 0.83
CA GLY A 639 -38.72 24.60 0.60
C GLY A 639 -38.91 23.67 1.81
N GLY A 640 -39.65 24.09 2.83
CA GLY A 640 -40.16 23.19 3.89
C GLY A 640 -39.09 22.60 4.80
N THR A 641 -38.13 23.41 5.25
CA THR A 641 -36.97 23.01 6.05
C THR A 641 -36.85 23.81 7.35
N LEU A 642 -36.08 23.30 8.31
CA LEU A 642 -35.68 24.08 9.49
C LEU A 642 -34.68 25.15 9.05
N VAL A 643 -35.00 26.42 9.29
CA VAL A 643 -34.07 27.53 9.10
C VAL A 643 -33.61 28.00 10.47
N SER A 644 -32.29 27.93 10.69
CA SER A 644 -31.68 28.26 11.97
C SER A 644 -30.85 29.54 11.83
N ILE A 645 -31.29 30.61 12.52
CA ILE A 645 -30.54 31.87 12.66
C ILE A 645 -29.32 31.58 13.53
N GLY A 646 -28.12 31.87 13.02
CA GLY A 646 -26.86 31.43 13.61
C GLY A 646 -26.64 29.91 13.51
N GLY A 647 -27.35 29.21 12.63
CA GLY A 647 -27.19 27.77 12.40
C GLY A 647 -25.93 27.40 11.62
N ALA A 648 -25.80 26.14 11.23
CA ALA A 648 -24.57 25.58 10.63
C ALA A 648 -23.98 26.38 9.45
N GLY A 649 -24.81 27.06 8.64
CA GLY A 649 -24.34 27.87 7.52
C GLY A 649 -23.70 29.22 7.88
N VAL A 650 -23.88 29.67 9.14
CA VAL A 650 -23.44 30.98 9.66
C VAL A 650 -22.58 30.84 10.93
N PHE A 651 -22.73 29.73 11.67
CA PHE A 651 -22.03 29.43 12.93
C PHE A 651 -20.51 29.54 12.79
N ASP A 652 -19.91 28.94 11.76
CA ASP A 652 -18.46 28.96 11.58
C ASP A 652 -17.93 30.40 11.43
N GLY A 653 -18.67 31.26 10.72
CA GLY A 653 -18.33 32.66 10.56
C GLY A 653 -18.44 33.45 11.87
N VAL A 654 -19.54 33.27 12.61
CA VAL A 654 -19.78 33.93 13.91
C VAL A 654 -18.77 33.46 14.96
N PHE A 655 -18.43 32.17 14.95
CA PHE A 655 -17.45 31.59 15.86
C PHE A 655 -16.03 32.10 15.57
N LEU A 656 -15.62 32.13 14.30
CA LEU A 656 -14.29 32.63 13.90
C LEU A 656 -14.12 34.13 14.14
N VAL A 657 -15.20 34.92 14.10
CA VAL A 657 -15.17 36.32 14.56
C VAL A 657 -14.64 36.40 15.99
N GLY A 658 -15.07 35.50 16.88
CA GLY A 658 -14.56 35.42 18.25
C GLY A 658 -13.05 35.24 18.32
N VAL A 659 -12.53 34.33 17.50
CA VAL A 659 -11.10 34.03 17.44
C VAL A 659 -10.29 35.24 16.96
N VAL A 660 -10.70 35.83 15.84
CA VAL A 660 -9.99 36.94 15.20
C VAL A 660 -10.11 38.23 16.00
N ALA A 661 -11.29 38.53 16.55
CA ALA A 661 -11.50 39.69 17.41
C ALA A 661 -10.51 39.71 18.58
N ALA A 662 -10.21 38.56 19.15
CA ALA A 662 -9.28 38.49 20.26
C ALA A 662 -7.80 38.55 19.87
N LEU A 663 -7.45 38.30 18.61
CA LEU A 663 -6.11 38.59 18.12
C LEU A 663 -5.88 40.12 17.97
N LEU A 664 -6.97 40.89 17.93
CA LEU A 664 -6.95 42.37 17.85
C LEU A 664 -7.10 43.07 19.20
N ALA A 665 -7.45 42.33 20.26
CA ALA A 665 -7.40 42.75 21.65
C ALA A 665 -6.05 42.38 22.28
#